data_AF-A0A5C7Q8A8-F1
#
_entry.id   AF-A0A5C7Q8A8-F1
#
_cell.length_a   1.000
_cell.length_b   1.000
_cell.length_c   1.000
_cell.angle_alpha   90.00
_cell.angle_beta   90.00
_cell.angle_gamma   90.00
#
_symmetry.space_group_name_H-M   'P 1'
#
loop_
_entity.id
_entity.type
_entity.pdbx_description
1 polymer ?
#
loop_
_entity_poly.entity_id
_entity_poly.type
_entity_poly.pdbx_seq_one_letter_code
_entity_poly.pdbx_strand_id
1 'polypeptide(L)'
;MLNIDLSATIRREIRREHKRSAQIAKSLGWDGYETTGLGAWDMFGAPGDSGHYGSPYRDIEQVRGWNHTAILAKSFQFTLANLSVFCSPEIAALVSGGRSDYKAASRVTGIEHFAVPEDWVIAPREYRIARLMRRPNGFEDESVFKFRIAQQIETHGVCYIVVLPNQDDVPSELYVIPKTGIMPQPATSQHPEGTYRTLNLSRYTRPLKASERPRSYAEMLGWLSNRDFPAKYVIPIGIPSLAWMDDFLNPSSAIADALDTDKEIHRSRRKTLQNQSSQGPMLEEEPGVTMQSDERAQLLEEFAQVATGPDNAGATYWKPAGVRITNPQHSAREMEYADSAVQSRDAVLGQRQVPAAMLGQGDINSHTGVVGVIRTWTRMSGQPLMRIMAGQLTVGLSRFFAEEDAEFQIVMQAANIDDEQVKLSQRQLTLSSGTRTVREWREEDNLEPFGDERDDAIVGTLQAIAEQEKAPQQAPPNIDSPNVQQPGQPGVGVGESDRPQPVAETKATGGLSSLTRSQYKRNRTAVMETLRDVAAGTLRASTGTVLLQSLGMSAEEANGLIASVQEDSATPSTPEVATAAPQASEQAATFFTKLLQSRPIHTKAVEEEPVPGESQLAIETKNCEHVPEERCPVDTQTADIGPILGVRSKRREYIPRNAPVRKMDEQSAAIVEDVRRWFEQTENLR
;
A
#
# COMPACT_ATOMS: atom_id res chain seq x y z
N MET A 1 0.84 -70.79 4.89
CA MET A 1 0.79 -69.84 3.76
C MET A 1 0.33 -68.49 4.32
N LEU A 2 0.95 -67.38 3.92
CA LEU A 2 0.49 -66.04 4.28
C LEU A 2 -0.42 -65.53 3.17
N ASN A 3 -1.68 -65.22 3.49
CA ASN A 3 -2.59 -64.54 2.57
C ASN A 3 -2.17 -63.07 2.48
N ILE A 4 -1.53 -62.70 1.36
CA ILE A 4 -1.26 -61.30 1.03
C ILE A 4 -2.54 -60.72 0.43
N ASP A 5 -3.17 -59.79 1.15
CA ASP A 5 -4.38 -59.09 0.68
C ASP A 5 -4.01 -58.13 -0.47
N LEU A 6 -4.11 -58.64 -1.69
CA LEU A 6 -3.92 -57.89 -2.93
C LEU A 6 -4.89 -56.70 -3.05
N SER A 7 -6.07 -56.74 -2.42
CA SER A 7 -7.02 -55.62 -2.45
C SER A 7 -6.50 -54.41 -1.64
N ALA A 8 -5.83 -54.66 -0.51
CA ALA A 8 -5.16 -53.63 0.26
C ALA A 8 -3.95 -53.03 -0.49
N THR A 9 -3.23 -53.83 -1.28
CA THR A 9 -2.14 -53.37 -2.14
C THR A 9 -2.65 -52.50 -3.29
N ILE A 10 -3.66 -52.95 -4.04
CA ILE A 10 -4.25 -52.18 -5.15
C ILE A 10 -4.84 -50.85 -4.66
N ARG A 11 -5.52 -50.85 -3.50
CA ARG A 11 -6.02 -49.61 -2.85
C ARG A 11 -4.89 -48.67 -2.39
N ARG A 12 -3.66 -49.17 -2.17
CA ARG A 12 -2.48 -48.33 -1.90
C ARG A 12 -1.86 -47.78 -3.19
N GLU A 13 -1.82 -48.56 -4.27
CA GLU A 13 -1.37 -48.11 -5.59
C GLU A 13 -2.23 -46.95 -6.12
N ILE A 14 -3.55 -47.12 -6.20
CA ILE A 14 -4.48 -46.09 -6.69
C ILE A 14 -4.37 -44.78 -5.87
N ARG A 15 -4.18 -44.90 -4.54
CA ARG A 15 -3.94 -43.77 -3.63
C ARG A 15 -2.56 -43.12 -3.79
N ARG A 16 -1.56 -43.82 -4.35
CA ARG A 16 -0.25 -43.25 -4.69
C ARG A 16 -0.31 -42.52 -6.02
N GLU A 17 -1.03 -43.05 -7.01
CA GLU A 17 -1.22 -42.41 -8.31
C GLU A 17 -2.01 -41.11 -8.18
N HIS A 18 -3.14 -41.10 -7.45
CA HIS A 18 -3.88 -39.88 -7.14
C HIS A 18 -3.03 -38.83 -6.39
N LYS A 19 -2.14 -39.27 -5.49
CA LYS A 19 -1.21 -38.35 -4.81
C LYS A 19 -0.10 -37.83 -5.72
N ARG A 20 0.33 -38.60 -6.73
CA ARG A 20 1.29 -38.15 -7.75
C ARG A 20 0.65 -37.17 -8.74
N SER A 21 -0.55 -37.45 -9.26
CA SER A 21 -1.25 -36.52 -10.15
C SER A 21 -1.55 -35.19 -9.45
N ALA A 22 -2.05 -35.22 -8.20
CA ALA A 22 -2.24 -34.01 -7.40
C ALA A 22 -0.92 -33.26 -7.09
N GLN A 23 0.20 -33.97 -6.84
CA GLN A 23 1.50 -33.32 -6.69
C GLN A 23 2.01 -32.69 -7.99
N ILE A 24 1.73 -33.29 -9.14
CA ILE A 24 2.08 -32.76 -10.47
C ILE A 24 1.21 -31.54 -10.80
N ALA A 25 -0.12 -31.62 -10.64
CA ALA A 25 -1.03 -30.50 -10.85
C ALA A 25 -0.74 -29.31 -9.91
N LYS A 26 -0.42 -29.59 -8.64
CA LYS A 26 0.09 -28.58 -7.70
C LYS A 26 1.45 -27.98 -8.10
N SER A 27 2.34 -28.75 -8.73
CA SER A 27 3.63 -28.23 -9.24
C SER A 27 3.49 -27.39 -10.52
N LEU A 28 2.44 -27.62 -11.29
CA LEU A 28 2.09 -26.87 -12.51
C LEU A 28 1.16 -25.68 -12.25
N GLY A 29 0.68 -25.51 -11.02
CA GLY A 29 -0.22 -24.42 -10.63
C GLY A 29 -1.65 -24.55 -11.17
N TRP A 30 -2.07 -25.75 -11.58
CA TRP A 30 -3.38 -25.99 -12.20
C TRP A 30 -4.50 -26.32 -11.20
N ASP A 31 -4.17 -26.80 -9.99
CA ASP A 31 -5.15 -27.03 -8.92
C ASP A 31 -5.61 -25.71 -8.29
N GLY A 32 -6.69 -25.15 -8.82
CA GLY A 32 -7.35 -23.95 -8.30
C GLY A 32 -8.16 -24.17 -7.04
N TYR A 33 -7.49 -24.43 -5.90
CA TYR A 33 -8.06 -24.45 -4.53
C TYR A 33 -9.30 -25.35 -4.33
N GLU A 34 -9.08 -26.65 -4.04
CA GLU A 34 -10.11 -27.40 -3.31
C GLU A 34 -10.19 -26.94 -1.84
N THR A 35 -11.40 -26.82 -1.32
CA THR A 35 -11.68 -26.54 0.11
C THR A 35 -11.71 -27.80 0.98
N THR A 36 -11.24 -28.95 0.46
CA THR A 36 -11.32 -30.32 1.01
C THR A 36 -10.39 -30.56 2.21
N GLY A 37 -10.55 -29.73 3.24
CA GLY A 37 -9.80 -29.81 4.50
C GLY A 37 -10.11 -28.69 5.50
N LEU A 38 -10.88 -27.67 5.12
CA LEU A 38 -11.34 -26.61 6.02
C LEU A 38 -12.60 -27.08 6.75
N GLY A 39 -12.64 -26.97 8.09
CA GLY A 39 -13.87 -27.17 8.84
C GLY A 39 -14.88 -26.03 8.58
N ALA A 40 -16.14 -26.23 8.96
CA ALA A 40 -17.14 -25.14 8.92
C ALA A 40 -16.68 -23.92 9.75
N TRP A 41 -16.02 -24.17 10.89
CA TRP A 41 -15.41 -23.13 11.72
C TRP A 41 -14.18 -22.47 11.09
N ASP A 42 -13.47 -23.14 10.18
CA ASP A 42 -12.40 -22.51 9.40
C ASP A 42 -12.98 -21.59 8.31
N MET A 43 -14.05 -22.01 7.64
CA MET A 43 -14.71 -21.22 6.57
C MET A 43 -15.28 -19.90 7.08
N PHE A 44 -15.79 -19.86 8.31
CA PHE A 44 -16.40 -18.67 8.92
C PHE A 44 -15.54 -18.08 10.04
N GLY A 45 -14.21 -18.19 9.92
CA GLY A 45 -13.20 -17.91 10.96
C GLY A 45 -13.59 -16.80 11.94
N ALA A 46 -14.08 -17.23 13.12
CA ALA A 46 -14.85 -16.36 14.00
C ALA A 46 -14.05 -15.11 14.43
N PRO A 47 -14.67 -13.91 14.43
CA PRO A 47 -13.98 -12.66 14.76
C PRO A 47 -13.59 -12.64 16.25
N GLY A 48 -12.37 -13.11 16.54
CA GLY A 48 -11.85 -13.24 17.89
C GLY A 48 -10.88 -14.41 18.12
N ASP A 49 -10.75 -15.38 17.20
CA ASP A 49 -9.70 -16.42 17.22
C ASP A 49 -8.48 -16.00 16.38
N SER A 50 -7.27 -16.12 16.94
CA SER A 50 -6.01 -15.94 16.20
C SER A 50 -5.58 -17.16 15.37
N GLY A 51 -6.55 -17.98 14.95
CA GLY A 51 -6.38 -19.04 13.96
C GLY A 51 -5.62 -20.24 14.51
N HIS A 52 -6.12 -20.82 15.60
CA HIS A 52 -5.40 -21.79 16.44
C HIS A 52 -4.74 -23.00 15.73
N TYR A 53 -5.19 -23.36 14.51
CA TYR A 53 -4.59 -24.43 13.69
C TYR A 53 -4.37 -24.03 12.22
N GLY A 54 -3.93 -22.79 11.98
CA GLY A 54 -3.60 -22.29 10.64
C GLY A 54 -2.52 -23.10 9.90
N SER A 55 -2.81 -23.52 8.67
CA SER A 55 -1.77 -23.91 7.71
C SER A 55 -1.00 -22.66 7.26
N PRO A 56 0.34 -22.67 7.10
CA PRO A 56 1.10 -21.47 6.70
C PRO A 56 0.75 -20.95 5.29
N TYR A 57 -0.03 -21.69 4.50
CA TYR A 57 -0.61 -21.18 3.24
C TYR A 57 -1.80 -20.22 3.48
N ARG A 58 -2.52 -20.34 4.62
CA ARG A 58 -3.61 -19.44 5.03
C ARG A 58 -3.08 -18.05 5.37
N ASP A 59 -1.90 -17.98 5.99
CA ASP A 59 -1.19 -16.74 6.31
C ASP A 59 -0.87 -15.95 5.03
N ILE A 60 -0.41 -16.65 3.99
CA ILE A 60 -0.14 -16.09 2.65
C ILE A 60 -1.44 -15.61 1.99
N GLU A 61 -2.57 -16.30 2.20
CA GLU A 61 -3.88 -15.82 1.72
C GLU A 61 -4.40 -14.59 2.47
N GLN A 62 -4.03 -14.39 3.74
CA GLN A 62 -4.33 -13.16 4.49
C GLN A 62 -3.42 -12.01 4.03
N VAL A 63 -2.12 -12.26 3.81
CA VAL A 63 -1.12 -11.26 3.37
C VAL A 63 -1.10 -11.15 1.84
N ARG A 64 -2.21 -10.69 1.25
CA ARG A 64 -2.37 -10.45 -0.20
C ARG A 64 -2.98 -9.08 -0.52
N GLY A 65 -2.92 -8.67 -1.79
CA GLY A 65 -3.62 -7.48 -2.30
C GLY A 65 -3.33 -6.20 -1.52
N TRP A 66 -4.35 -5.36 -1.35
CA TRP A 66 -4.24 -4.12 -0.56
C TRP A 66 -3.91 -4.36 0.92
N ASN A 67 -4.26 -5.53 1.46
CA ASN A 67 -3.94 -5.88 2.84
C ASN A 67 -2.44 -6.09 3.06
N HIS A 68 -1.75 -6.74 2.12
CA HIS A 68 -0.29 -6.81 2.12
C HIS A 68 0.35 -5.42 2.14
N THR A 69 -0.14 -4.50 1.29
CA THR A 69 0.35 -3.12 1.23
C THR A 69 0.10 -2.36 2.54
N ALA A 70 -1.07 -2.54 3.17
CA ALA A 70 -1.40 -1.93 4.46
C ALA A 70 -0.50 -2.45 5.60
N ILE A 71 -0.29 -3.77 5.67
CA ILE A 71 0.58 -4.42 6.66
C ILE A 71 2.03 -3.94 6.49
N LEU A 72 2.54 -3.88 5.25
CA LEU A 72 3.89 -3.35 4.97
C LEU A 72 4.02 -1.88 5.38
N ALA A 73 3.08 -1.02 4.99
CA ALA A 73 3.11 0.41 5.28
C ALA A 73 3.17 0.68 6.79
N LYS A 74 2.33 -0.02 7.58
CA LYS A 74 2.42 0.01 9.05
C LYS A 74 3.77 -0.49 9.57
N SER A 75 4.23 -1.63 9.07
CA SER A 75 5.48 -2.26 9.53
C SER A 75 6.71 -1.37 9.29
N PHE A 76 6.74 -0.61 8.19
CA PHE A 76 7.78 0.40 7.94
C PHE A 76 7.72 1.61 8.90
N GLN A 77 6.54 2.03 9.35
CA GLN A 77 6.48 3.08 10.39
C GLN A 77 7.00 2.59 11.75
N PHE A 78 6.89 1.29 12.04
CA PHE A 78 7.54 0.69 13.19
C PHE A 78 9.07 0.60 13.04
N THR A 79 9.63 0.46 11.83
CA THR A 79 11.10 0.55 11.66
C THR A 79 11.62 1.96 11.92
N LEU A 80 10.86 2.98 11.50
CA LEU A 80 11.16 4.40 11.71
C LEU A 80 10.89 4.89 13.14
N ALA A 81 10.14 4.15 13.96
CA ALA A 81 9.85 4.53 15.34
C ALA A 81 11.11 4.54 16.21
N ASN A 82 11.30 5.59 17.01
CA ASN A 82 12.39 5.69 17.97
C ASN A 82 12.12 4.73 19.14
N LEU A 83 12.97 3.71 19.29
CA LEU A 83 12.97 2.83 20.46
C LEU A 83 13.98 3.35 21.48
N SER A 84 13.51 3.57 22.70
CA SER A 84 14.28 4.09 23.81
C SER A 84 14.02 3.27 25.06
N VAL A 85 15.03 3.20 25.94
CA VAL A 85 14.93 2.53 27.24
C VAL A 85 15.24 3.58 28.29
N PHE A 86 14.38 3.69 29.28
CA PHE A 86 14.56 4.55 30.45
C PHE A 86 14.95 3.71 31.65
N CYS A 87 15.76 4.26 32.54
CA CYS A 87 16.10 3.64 33.80
C CYS A 87 16.34 4.70 34.89
N SER A 88 16.44 4.24 36.13
CA SER A 88 16.90 5.06 37.26
C SER A 88 18.25 5.75 36.97
N PRO A 89 18.45 7.00 37.42
CA PRO A 89 19.69 7.75 37.19
C PRO A 89 20.89 7.13 37.90
N GLU A 90 20.68 6.39 39.00
CA GLU A 90 21.75 5.65 39.69
C GLU A 90 22.30 4.53 38.80
N ILE A 91 21.42 3.75 38.17
CA ILE A 91 21.77 2.71 37.20
C ILE A 91 22.51 3.32 36.00
N ALA A 92 22.05 4.47 35.50
CA ALA A 92 22.73 5.17 34.40
C ALA A 92 24.13 5.66 34.78
N ALA A 93 24.33 6.17 36.01
CA ALA A 93 25.63 6.60 36.53
C ALA A 93 26.59 5.42 36.72
N LEU A 94 26.11 4.30 37.29
CA LEU A 94 26.89 3.07 37.47
C LEU A 94 27.34 2.48 36.13
N VAL A 95 26.45 2.42 35.14
CA VAL A 95 26.73 1.80 33.84
C VAL A 95 27.58 2.69 32.92
N SER A 96 27.41 4.01 32.99
CA SER A 96 28.29 4.96 32.27
C SER A 96 29.69 5.07 32.90
N GLY A 97 29.87 4.59 34.15
CA GLY A 97 31.17 4.54 34.83
C GLY A 97 31.78 5.93 35.07
N GLY A 98 30.95 6.96 35.20
CA GLY A 98 31.39 8.36 35.39
C GLY A 98 32.06 9.00 34.17
N ARG A 99 31.87 8.45 32.95
CA ARG A 99 32.42 9.04 31.73
C ARG A 99 31.70 10.35 31.38
N SER A 100 32.50 11.39 31.11
CA SER A 100 32.07 12.76 30.74
C SER A 100 31.10 12.84 29.57
N ASP A 101 31.13 11.86 28.68
CA ASP A 101 30.54 11.95 27.35
C ASP A 101 29.06 11.56 27.36
N TYR A 102 28.60 10.87 28.42
CA TYR A 102 27.18 10.62 28.66
C TYR A 102 26.55 11.80 29.39
N LYS A 103 26.19 12.84 28.63
CA LYS A 103 25.20 13.82 29.07
C LYS A 103 23.83 13.14 29.04
N ALA A 104 23.28 12.80 30.22
CA ALA A 104 21.90 12.36 30.32
C ALA A 104 20.97 13.47 29.79
N ALA A 105 20.20 13.18 28.74
CA ALA A 105 19.22 14.12 28.19
C ALA A 105 18.09 14.29 29.21
N SER A 106 18.13 15.37 29.99
CA SER A 106 17.23 15.62 31.12
C SER A 106 15.76 15.77 30.73
N ARG A 107 15.47 16.09 29.46
CA ARG A 107 14.12 16.09 28.89
C ARG A 107 14.14 15.58 27.46
N VAL A 108 13.37 14.53 27.20
CA VAL A 108 12.94 14.17 25.84
C VAL A 108 11.51 14.67 25.67
N THR A 109 11.29 15.56 24.71
CA THR A 109 9.99 16.18 24.49
C THR A 109 8.96 15.15 23.98
N GLY A 110 7.74 15.22 24.53
CA GLY A 110 6.64 14.33 24.16
C GLY A 110 6.58 12.99 24.90
N ILE A 111 7.41 12.76 25.93
CA ILE A 111 7.35 11.51 26.74
C ILE A 111 6.29 11.54 27.84
N GLU A 112 5.74 12.71 28.18
CA GLU A 112 4.66 12.93 29.16
C GLU A 112 3.51 11.91 29.06
N HIS A 113 3.13 11.51 27.85
CA HIS A 113 2.02 10.58 27.61
C HIS A 113 2.32 9.12 28.01
N PHE A 114 3.59 8.73 28.17
CA PHE A 114 4.00 7.34 28.44
C PHE A 114 4.07 6.99 29.93
N ALA A 115 3.91 7.98 30.83
CA ALA A 115 4.01 7.83 32.29
C ALA A 115 5.36 7.26 32.77
N VAL A 116 6.45 7.66 32.11
CA VAL A 116 7.82 7.48 32.63
C VAL A 116 7.99 8.37 33.87
N PRO A 117 8.62 7.90 34.97
CA PRO A 117 8.91 8.74 36.14
C PRO A 117 9.78 9.96 35.77
N GLU A 118 9.53 11.11 36.41
CA GLU A 118 10.20 12.37 36.06
C GLU A 118 11.72 12.35 36.28
N ASP A 119 12.21 11.53 37.23
CA ASP A 119 13.63 11.38 37.54
C ASP A 119 14.39 10.41 36.60
N TRP A 120 13.68 9.69 35.71
CA TRP A 120 14.27 8.64 34.88
C TRP A 120 14.91 9.18 33.59
N VAL A 121 16.07 8.62 33.24
CA VAL A 121 16.90 9.07 32.12
C VAL A 121 16.99 8.03 31.02
N ILE A 122 17.30 8.45 29.78
CA ILE A 122 17.56 7.51 28.68
C ILE A 122 18.79 6.65 29.04
N ALA A 123 18.60 5.35 29.17
CA ALA A 123 19.65 4.42 29.57
C ALA A 123 20.86 4.49 28.60
N PRO A 124 22.10 4.47 29.11
CA PRO A 124 23.31 4.48 28.27
C PRO A 124 23.35 3.27 27.32
N ARG A 125 24.08 3.39 26.20
CA ARG A 125 24.13 2.35 25.14
C ARG A 125 24.73 1.02 25.63
N GLU A 126 25.48 1.09 26.72
CA GLU A 126 26.12 0.01 27.44
C GLU A 126 25.14 -0.76 28.35
N TYR A 127 23.99 -0.17 28.70
CA TYR A 127 22.96 -0.80 29.53
C TYR A 127 22.40 -2.05 28.85
N ARG A 128 22.20 -3.12 29.63
CA ARG A 128 21.91 -4.46 29.13
C ARG A 128 20.65 -4.49 28.25
N ILE A 129 19.56 -3.85 28.68
CA ILE A 129 18.31 -3.79 27.90
C ILE A 129 18.46 -2.88 26.67
N ALA A 130 19.13 -1.74 26.78
CA ALA A 130 19.35 -0.85 25.63
C ALA A 130 20.18 -1.53 24.52
N ARG A 131 21.23 -2.28 24.92
CA ARG A 131 22.03 -3.11 24.03
C ARG A 131 21.22 -4.24 23.39
N LEU A 132 20.36 -4.91 24.17
CA LEU A 132 19.49 -5.98 23.68
C LEU A 132 18.43 -5.45 22.70
N MET A 133 17.79 -4.31 22.98
CA MET A 133 16.83 -3.69 22.06
C MET A 133 17.48 -3.27 20.73
N ARG A 134 18.69 -2.70 20.79
CA ARG A 134 19.43 -2.25 19.60
C ARG A 134 19.95 -3.39 18.72
N ARG A 135 20.32 -4.52 19.33
CA ARG A 135 20.71 -5.75 18.64
C ARG A 135 20.09 -6.97 19.33
N PRO A 136 18.84 -7.33 18.96
CA PRO A 136 18.09 -8.37 19.65
C PRO A 136 18.68 -9.76 19.46
N ASN A 137 19.41 -10.04 18.39
CA ASN A 137 20.14 -11.30 18.25
C ASN A 137 21.38 -11.15 17.34
N GLY A 138 22.11 -12.24 17.12
CA GLY A 138 23.29 -12.26 16.26
C GLY A 138 23.04 -11.83 14.80
N PHE A 139 21.80 -11.88 14.30
CA PHE A 139 21.49 -11.80 12.87
C PHE A 139 20.59 -10.62 12.47
N GLU A 140 19.87 -10.03 13.42
CA GLU A 140 18.87 -8.97 13.19
C GLU A 140 19.23 -7.69 13.95
N ASP A 141 18.83 -6.55 13.39
CA ASP A 141 18.93 -5.24 14.02
C ASP A 141 17.58 -4.80 14.62
N GLU A 142 17.60 -3.68 15.34
CA GLU A 142 16.40 -3.02 15.86
C GLU A 142 15.32 -2.79 14.77
N SER A 143 15.71 -2.39 13.55
CA SER A 143 14.77 -2.09 12.46
C SER A 143 14.01 -3.33 12.02
N VAL A 144 14.71 -4.43 11.71
CA VAL A 144 14.10 -5.71 11.30
C VAL A 144 13.29 -6.34 12.43
N PHE A 145 13.71 -6.16 13.69
CA PHE A 145 12.95 -6.63 14.86
C PHE A 145 11.62 -5.89 15.01
N LYS A 146 11.63 -4.55 14.98
CA LYS A 146 10.40 -3.73 15.00
C LYS A 146 9.49 -4.03 13.80
N PHE A 147 10.05 -4.19 12.60
CA PHE A 147 9.32 -4.59 11.40
C PHE A 147 8.56 -5.90 11.60
N ARG A 148 9.25 -6.95 12.08
CA ARG A 148 8.67 -8.28 12.25
C ARG A 148 7.59 -8.31 13.32
N ILE A 149 7.79 -7.62 14.44
CA ILE A 149 6.79 -7.56 15.51
C ILE A 149 5.51 -6.88 15.01
N ALA A 150 5.64 -5.74 14.31
CA ALA A 150 4.50 -5.07 13.68
C ALA A 150 3.81 -5.95 12.61
N GLN A 151 4.59 -6.61 11.76
CA GLN A 151 4.08 -7.51 10.72
C GLN A 151 3.28 -8.66 11.34
N GLN A 152 3.75 -9.27 12.43
CA GLN A 152 3.07 -10.38 13.10
C GLN A 152 1.81 -9.93 13.84
N ILE A 153 1.85 -8.80 14.57
CA ILE A 153 0.67 -8.23 15.24
C ILE A 153 -0.41 -7.86 14.22
N GLU A 154 -0.06 -7.24 13.10
CA GLU A 154 -1.03 -6.92 12.06
C GLU A 154 -1.54 -8.19 11.33
N THR A 155 -0.70 -9.19 11.08
CA THR A 155 -1.13 -10.40 10.34
C THR A 155 -1.99 -11.34 11.18
N HIS A 156 -1.65 -11.52 12.47
CA HIS A 156 -2.27 -12.55 13.33
C HIS A 156 -2.88 -12.03 14.63
N GLY A 157 -2.74 -10.74 14.94
CA GLY A 157 -3.11 -10.15 16.24
C GLY A 157 -2.03 -10.26 17.31
N VAL A 158 -1.06 -11.17 17.14
CA VAL A 158 -0.02 -11.46 18.12
C VAL A 158 1.33 -11.82 17.47
N CYS A 159 2.38 -11.35 18.11
CA CYS A 159 3.77 -11.74 17.94
C CYS A 159 4.24 -12.46 19.21
N TYR A 160 4.94 -13.59 19.09
CA TYR A 160 5.62 -14.22 20.22
C TYR A 160 7.11 -13.95 20.12
N ILE A 161 7.72 -13.48 21.21
CA ILE A 161 9.17 -13.31 21.30
C ILE A 161 9.71 -14.42 22.20
N VAL A 162 10.49 -15.34 21.62
CA VAL A 162 11.25 -16.33 22.38
C VAL A 162 12.52 -15.65 22.89
N VAL A 163 12.68 -15.63 24.20
CA VAL A 163 13.84 -15.13 24.92
C VAL A 163 14.82 -16.29 25.12
N LEU A 164 16.04 -16.15 24.62
CA LEU A 164 17.13 -17.05 24.99
C LEU A 164 17.97 -16.38 26.10
N PRO A 165 18.10 -17.02 27.28
CA PRO A 165 18.96 -16.54 28.35
C PRO A 165 20.43 -16.95 28.14
N ASN A 166 21.32 -16.22 28.82
CA ASN A 166 22.70 -16.63 29.09
C ASN A 166 22.79 -17.72 30.17
N GLN A 167 24.02 -18.11 30.53
CA GLN A 167 24.30 -19.06 31.61
C GLN A 167 23.76 -18.60 32.98
N ASP A 168 23.55 -17.30 33.15
CA ASP A 168 23.07 -16.65 34.38
C ASP A 168 21.54 -16.45 34.41
N ASP A 169 20.78 -17.12 33.54
CA ASP A 169 19.32 -16.94 33.29
C ASP A 169 18.89 -15.55 32.75
N VAL A 170 19.85 -14.67 32.48
CA VAL A 170 19.62 -13.31 32.00
C VAL A 170 19.41 -13.26 30.46
N PRO A 171 18.37 -12.58 29.95
CA PRO A 171 18.10 -12.40 28.51
C PRO A 171 19.31 -11.91 27.72
N SER A 172 19.64 -12.61 26.62
CA SER A 172 20.76 -12.26 25.75
C SER A 172 20.47 -12.30 24.26
N GLU A 173 19.48 -13.10 23.83
CA GLU A 173 18.94 -13.03 22.47
C GLU A 173 17.40 -13.08 22.48
N LEU A 174 16.77 -12.39 21.53
CA LEU A 174 15.33 -12.31 21.31
C LEU A 174 15.02 -12.73 19.86
N TYR A 175 14.09 -13.66 19.70
CA TYR A 175 13.66 -14.16 18.38
C TYR A 175 12.16 -13.99 18.20
N VAL A 176 11.78 -13.27 17.13
CA VAL A 176 10.38 -13.10 16.73
C VAL A 176 9.88 -14.36 16.04
N ILE A 177 8.93 -15.04 16.68
CA ILE A 177 8.29 -16.27 16.18
C ILE A 177 6.85 -15.94 15.75
N PRO A 178 6.43 -16.34 14.54
CA PRO A 178 5.05 -16.12 14.07
C PRO A 178 4.04 -16.98 14.83
N LYS A 179 2.78 -16.54 14.94
CA LYS A 179 1.69 -17.31 15.58
C LYS A 179 1.59 -18.74 15.02
N THR A 180 1.64 -18.91 13.70
CA THR A 180 1.60 -20.24 13.06
C THR A 180 2.90 -21.04 13.17
N GLY A 181 3.96 -20.45 13.73
CA GLY A 181 5.21 -21.12 14.08
C GLY A 181 5.29 -21.60 15.53
N ILE A 182 4.28 -21.35 16.38
CA ILE A 182 4.32 -21.64 17.81
C ILE A 182 2.94 -22.03 18.36
N MET A 183 2.89 -23.04 19.24
CA MET A 183 1.65 -23.55 19.81
C MET A 183 1.76 -23.62 21.34
N PRO A 184 0.81 -23.05 22.11
CA PRO A 184 0.79 -23.24 23.56
C PRO A 184 0.55 -24.72 23.91
N GLN A 185 1.08 -25.13 25.06
CA GLN A 185 0.86 -26.42 25.70
C GLN A 185 0.40 -26.21 27.15
N PRO A 186 -0.49 -27.07 27.66
CA PRO A 186 -0.96 -26.97 29.05
C PRO A 186 0.18 -27.21 30.05
N ALA A 187 -0.02 -26.71 31.27
CA ALA A 187 0.87 -26.97 32.40
C ALA A 187 1.19 -28.46 32.58
N THR A 188 2.46 -28.76 32.84
CA THR A 188 2.96 -30.13 33.10
C THR A 188 3.68 -30.18 34.44
N SER A 189 3.96 -31.38 34.96
CA SER A 189 4.76 -31.54 36.17
C SER A 189 6.22 -31.09 36.03
N GLN A 190 6.72 -30.89 34.81
CA GLN A 190 8.05 -30.32 34.53
C GLN A 190 8.00 -28.80 34.36
N HIS A 191 6.89 -28.28 33.83
CA HIS A 191 6.68 -26.85 33.56
C HIS A 191 5.28 -26.43 34.05
N PRO A 192 5.15 -26.00 35.32
CA PRO A 192 3.84 -25.70 35.93
C PRO A 192 3.17 -24.45 35.36
N GLU A 193 3.95 -23.56 34.73
CA GLU A 193 3.46 -22.38 33.99
C GLU A 193 2.99 -22.73 32.56
N GLY A 194 3.18 -23.98 32.12
CA GLY A 194 3.02 -24.38 30.72
C GLY A 194 4.27 -24.16 29.86
N THR A 195 4.13 -24.52 28.60
CA THR A 195 5.19 -24.46 27.58
C THR A 195 4.63 -23.94 26.26
N TYR A 196 5.50 -23.44 25.40
CA TYR A 196 5.20 -23.14 24.00
C TYR A 196 6.07 -24.01 23.11
N ARG A 197 5.45 -24.78 22.23
CA ARG A 197 6.13 -25.60 21.23
C ARG A 197 6.31 -24.82 19.95
N THR A 198 7.54 -24.57 19.54
CA THR A 198 7.82 -24.12 18.18
C THR A 198 7.56 -25.25 17.19
N LEU A 199 7.04 -24.91 16.02
CA LEU A 199 6.87 -25.83 14.89
C LEU A 199 8.13 -25.76 13.99
N ASN A 200 8.02 -26.09 12.70
CA ASN A 200 9.14 -25.99 11.78
C ASN A 200 9.28 -24.56 11.21
N LEU A 201 10.20 -23.79 11.77
CA LEU A 201 10.42 -22.37 11.45
C LEU A 201 11.30 -22.15 10.21
N SER A 202 12.12 -23.14 9.83
CA SER A 202 12.99 -23.05 8.64
C SER A 202 12.41 -23.83 7.46
N ARG A 203 12.39 -23.21 6.27
CA ARG A 203 12.11 -23.91 5.00
C ARG A 203 13.13 -25.01 4.69
N TYR A 204 14.36 -24.86 5.20
CA TYR A 204 15.48 -25.76 4.98
C TYR A 204 16.05 -26.21 6.32
N THR A 205 15.37 -27.17 6.96
CA THR A 205 15.70 -27.65 8.31
C THR A 205 16.93 -28.54 8.29
N ARG A 206 18.11 -27.94 8.49
CA ARG A 206 19.32 -28.70 8.87
C ARG A 206 19.23 -29.00 10.38
N PRO A 207 19.15 -30.27 10.82
CA PRO A 207 19.20 -30.59 12.24
C PRO A 207 20.62 -30.33 12.78
N LEU A 208 20.78 -29.28 13.57
CA LEU A 208 22.00 -29.04 14.35
C LEU A 208 22.04 -29.93 15.59
N LYS A 209 23.24 -30.35 16.00
CA LYS A 209 23.43 -30.96 17.32
C LYS A 209 23.27 -29.90 18.41
N ALA A 210 22.84 -30.28 19.60
CA ALA A 210 22.69 -29.35 20.74
C ALA A 210 23.99 -28.62 21.11
N SER A 211 25.16 -29.20 20.81
CA SER A 211 26.49 -28.62 21.02
C SER A 211 26.99 -27.71 19.89
N GLU A 212 26.31 -27.65 18.75
CA GLU A 212 26.73 -26.87 17.58
C GLU A 212 26.05 -25.49 17.60
N ARG A 213 26.86 -24.43 17.77
CA ARG A 213 26.35 -23.05 17.65
C ARG A 213 25.96 -22.75 16.19
N PRO A 214 24.75 -22.24 15.92
CA PRO A 214 24.32 -21.89 14.56
C PRO A 214 25.19 -20.76 14.00
N ARG A 215 25.56 -20.86 12.71
CA ARG A 215 26.41 -19.86 12.03
C ARG A 215 25.61 -18.94 11.11
N SER A 216 24.38 -19.33 10.78
CA SER A 216 23.47 -18.59 9.91
C SER A 216 22.07 -18.51 10.53
N TYR A 217 21.29 -17.53 10.09
CA TYR A 217 19.92 -17.36 10.56
C TYR A 217 19.03 -18.59 10.26
N ALA A 218 19.20 -19.23 9.09
CA ALA A 218 18.47 -20.45 8.74
C ALA A 218 18.85 -21.66 9.63
N GLU A 219 20.11 -21.74 10.07
CA GLU A 219 20.54 -22.71 11.07
C GLU A 219 19.99 -22.39 12.47
N MET A 220 19.89 -21.12 12.86
CA MET A 220 19.26 -20.73 14.13
C MET A 220 17.75 -21.04 14.14
N LEU A 221 17.03 -20.73 13.06
CA LEU A 221 15.63 -21.16 12.91
C LEU A 221 15.51 -22.70 12.93
N GLY A 222 16.46 -23.43 12.34
CA GLY A 222 16.54 -24.89 12.41
C GLY A 222 16.80 -25.42 13.83
N TRP A 223 17.61 -24.72 14.62
CA TRP A 223 17.87 -25.02 16.04
C TRP A 223 16.64 -24.73 16.91
N LEU A 224 15.96 -23.59 16.68
CA LEU A 224 14.74 -23.17 17.38
C LEU A 224 13.52 -24.04 17.05
N SER A 225 13.49 -24.73 15.90
CA SER A 225 12.34 -25.51 15.43
C SER A 225 12.07 -26.78 16.24
N ASN A 226 10.78 -27.13 16.41
CA ASN A 226 10.32 -28.35 17.07
C ASN A 226 10.78 -28.51 18.53
N ARG A 227 10.88 -27.41 19.29
CA ARG A 227 11.26 -27.40 20.71
C ARG A 227 10.16 -26.83 21.59
N ASP A 228 10.07 -27.36 22.80
CA ASP A 228 9.19 -26.87 23.84
C ASP A 228 9.97 -25.89 24.74
N PHE A 229 9.51 -24.63 24.83
CA PHE A 229 10.09 -23.56 25.64
C PHE A 229 9.17 -23.27 26.84
N PRO A 230 9.65 -23.22 28.09
CA PRO A 230 8.84 -22.84 29.25
C PRO A 230 8.20 -21.46 29.09
N ALA A 231 6.98 -21.27 29.61
CA ALA A 231 6.21 -20.03 29.43
C ALA A 231 6.95 -18.76 29.87
N LYS A 232 7.76 -18.80 30.94
CA LYS A 232 8.69 -17.72 31.34
C LYS A 232 9.48 -17.14 30.17
N TYR A 233 9.97 -17.97 29.24
CA TYR A 233 10.84 -17.57 28.12
C TYR A 233 10.08 -17.06 26.89
N VAL A 234 8.77 -16.88 26.95
CA VAL A 234 7.96 -16.42 25.82
C VAL A 234 7.17 -15.18 26.20
N ILE A 235 7.47 -14.06 25.53
CA ILE A 235 6.75 -12.80 25.69
C ILE A 235 5.72 -12.69 24.54
N PRO A 236 4.41 -12.86 24.81
CA PRO A 236 3.38 -12.57 23.82
C PRO A 236 3.12 -11.06 23.77
N ILE A 237 3.08 -10.51 22.56
CA ILE A 237 2.75 -9.10 22.29
C ILE A 237 1.62 -9.07 21.27
N GLY A 238 0.47 -8.50 21.62
CA GLY A 238 -0.66 -8.45 20.70
C GLY A 238 -1.81 -7.58 21.18
N ILE A 239 -2.86 -7.52 20.36
CA ILE A 239 -4.13 -6.86 20.69
C ILE A 239 -4.98 -7.90 21.45
N PRO A 240 -5.45 -7.64 22.69
CA PRO A 240 -6.22 -8.63 23.44
C PRO A 240 -7.52 -9.02 22.73
N SER A 241 -7.89 -10.31 22.76
CA SER A 241 -9.17 -10.74 22.19
C SER A 241 -10.34 -10.32 23.08
N LEU A 242 -11.49 -10.07 22.45
CA LEU A 242 -12.76 -9.80 23.13
C LEU A 242 -13.49 -11.10 23.54
N ALA A 243 -13.10 -12.24 22.94
CA ALA A 243 -13.74 -13.54 23.17
C ALA A 243 -12.96 -14.42 24.17
N TRP A 244 -11.63 -14.32 24.18
CA TRP A 244 -10.73 -15.18 24.95
C TRP A 244 -9.71 -14.31 25.69
N MET A 245 -9.62 -14.44 27.02
CA MET A 245 -8.69 -13.62 27.82
C MET A 245 -7.22 -14.07 27.68
N ASP A 246 -7.01 -15.27 27.15
CA ASP A 246 -5.74 -15.96 26.92
C ASP A 246 -5.27 -15.94 25.45
N ASP A 247 -6.04 -15.33 24.54
CA ASP A 247 -5.69 -15.19 23.12
C ASP A 247 -5.91 -13.74 22.60
N PHE A 248 -5.56 -13.52 21.32
CA PHE A 248 -5.40 -12.18 20.75
C PHE A 248 -6.31 -11.95 19.55
N LEU A 249 -6.78 -10.72 19.35
CA LEU A 249 -7.65 -10.34 18.26
C LEU A 249 -6.87 -10.27 16.94
N ASN A 250 -7.08 -11.22 16.03
CA ASN A 250 -6.51 -11.17 14.69
C ASN A 250 -7.20 -10.11 13.81
N PRO A 251 -6.53 -9.02 13.39
CA PRO A 251 -7.13 -8.00 12.54
C PRO A 251 -7.44 -8.50 11.13
N SER A 252 -6.70 -9.51 10.64
CA SER A 252 -6.96 -10.15 9.34
C SER A 252 -8.25 -10.97 9.33
N SER A 253 -8.61 -11.60 10.45
CA SER A 253 -9.91 -12.28 10.61
C SER A 253 -11.06 -11.27 10.65
N ALA A 254 -10.89 -10.14 11.32
CA ALA A 254 -11.91 -9.09 11.44
C ALA A 254 -12.27 -8.38 10.13
N ILE A 255 -11.47 -8.55 9.06
CA ILE A 255 -11.68 -7.93 7.74
C ILE A 255 -11.90 -8.96 6.61
N ALA A 256 -12.10 -10.24 6.94
CA ALA A 256 -12.08 -11.34 5.98
C ALA A 256 -13.02 -11.13 4.78
N ASP A 257 -14.27 -10.69 5.03
CA ASP A 257 -15.27 -10.43 3.99
C ASP A 257 -14.80 -9.38 2.98
N ALA A 258 -14.07 -8.34 3.42
CA ALA A 258 -13.49 -7.33 2.55
C ALA A 258 -12.31 -7.90 1.73
N LEU A 259 -11.50 -8.79 2.32
CA LEU A 259 -10.39 -9.45 1.61
C LEU A 259 -10.85 -10.42 0.52
N ASP A 260 -11.95 -11.13 0.75
CA ASP A 260 -12.53 -12.02 -0.25
C ASP A 260 -13.39 -11.27 -1.29
N THR A 261 -14.04 -10.16 -0.91
CA THR A 261 -14.62 -9.20 -1.87
C THR A 261 -13.54 -8.65 -2.81
N ASP A 262 -12.39 -8.21 -2.29
CA ASP A 262 -11.26 -7.72 -3.10
C ASP A 262 -10.71 -8.80 -4.06
N LYS A 263 -10.56 -10.03 -3.54
CA LYS A 263 -10.15 -11.20 -4.33
C LYS A 263 -11.12 -11.48 -5.47
N GLU A 264 -12.44 -11.50 -5.22
CA GLU A 264 -13.42 -11.79 -6.26
C GLU A 264 -13.68 -10.61 -7.22
N ILE A 265 -13.48 -9.35 -6.81
CA ILE A 265 -13.43 -8.20 -7.74
C ILE A 265 -12.22 -8.35 -8.68
N HIS A 266 -11.03 -8.62 -8.15
CA HIS A 266 -9.83 -8.82 -8.99
C HIS A 266 -9.93 -10.08 -9.86
N ARG A 267 -10.56 -11.16 -9.37
CA ARG A 267 -10.78 -12.42 -10.11
C ARG A 267 -11.85 -12.30 -11.18
N SER A 268 -12.96 -11.62 -10.90
CA SER A 268 -14.02 -11.34 -11.90
C SER A 268 -13.50 -10.41 -12.99
N ARG A 269 -12.83 -9.30 -12.65
CA ARG A 269 -12.16 -8.42 -13.63
C ARG A 269 -11.20 -9.18 -14.54
N ARG A 270 -10.34 -10.06 -13.98
CA ARG A 270 -9.43 -10.90 -14.78
C ARG A 270 -10.19 -11.88 -15.66
N LYS A 271 -11.19 -12.60 -15.12
CA LYS A 271 -12.02 -13.54 -15.89
C LYS A 271 -12.79 -12.84 -17.01
N THR A 272 -13.33 -11.65 -16.77
CA THR A 272 -13.99 -10.86 -17.81
C THR A 272 -12.98 -10.48 -18.90
N LEU A 273 -11.84 -9.87 -18.57
CA LEU A 273 -10.84 -9.51 -19.57
C LEU A 273 -10.21 -10.69 -20.34
N GLN A 274 -10.30 -11.93 -19.80
CA GLN A 274 -9.83 -13.14 -20.48
C GLN A 274 -10.93 -13.87 -21.27
N ASN A 275 -12.17 -13.86 -20.79
CA ASN A 275 -13.28 -14.65 -21.34
C ASN A 275 -14.32 -13.79 -22.09
N GLN A 276 -14.23 -12.46 -22.03
CA GLN A 276 -15.06 -11.55 -22.81
C GLN A 276 -14.68 -11.70 -24.28
N SER A 277 -15.42 -12.57 -24.97
CA SER A 277 -15.49 -12.54 -26.42
C SER A 277 -16.05 -11.18 -26.83
N SER A 278 -15.16 -10.25 -27.18
CA SER A 278 -15.50 -8.97 -27.78
C SER A 278 -15.94 -9.22 -29.22
N GLN A 279 -17.10 -9.90 -29.39
CA GLN A 279 -17.74 -10.09 -30.67
C GLN A 279 -17.97 -8.71 -31.28
N GLY A 280 -17.47 -8.49 -32.49
CA GLY A 280 -17.69 -7.23 -33.20
C GLY A 280 -19.19 -6.96 -33.44
N PRO A 281 -19.54 -5.80 -34.00
CA PRO A 281 -20.92 -5.53 -34.41
C PRO A 281 -21.47 -6.71 -35.24
N MET A 282 -22.55 -7.30 -34.74
CA MET A 282 -23.16 -8.53 -35.25
C MET A 282 -24.23 -8.19 -36.28
N LEU A 283 -24.28 -9.01 -37.33
CA LEU A 283 -25.27 -8.92 -38.40
C LEU A 283 -26.41 -9.91 -38.11
N GLU A 284 -27.59 -9.39 -37.81
CA GLU A 284 -28.82 -10.16 -37.58
C GLU A 284 -29.74 -10.07 -38.79
N GLU A 285 -30.27 -11.19 -39.25
CA GLU A 285 -31.32 -11.21 -40.27
C GLU A 285 -32.67 -10.80 -39.65
N GLU A 286 -33.37 -9.87 -40.29
CA GLU A 286 -34.67 -9.36 -39.83
C GLU A 286 -35.77 -10.43 -40.01
N PRO A 287 -36.71 -10.58 -39.07
CA PRO A 287 -37.62 -11.73 -39.03
C PRO A 287 -38.53 -11.80 -40.25
N GLY A 288 -38.33 -12.84 -41.06
CA GLY A 288 -39.03 -13.05 -42.34
C GLY A 288 -38.10 -12.99 -43.56
N VAL A 289 -36.85 -12.55 -43.39
CA VAL A 289 -35.78 -12.67 -44.39
C VAL A 289 -34.89 -13.85 -44.02
N THR A 290 -34.49 -14.64 -45.01
CA THR A 290 -33.49 -15.71 -44.89
C THR A 290 -32.52 -15.59 -46.06
N MET A 291 -31.28 -15.24 -45.79
CA MET A 291 -30.25 -15.10 -46.82
C MET A 291 -29.72 -16.47 -47.27
N GLN A 292 -29.30 -16.58 -48.53
CA GLN A 292 -28.61 -17.78 -48.99
C GLN A 292 -27.19 -17.85 -48.40
N SER A 293 -26.65 -19.07 -48.30
CA SER A 293 -25.32 -19.31 -47.70
C SER A 293 -24.21 -18.46 -48.37
N ASP A 294 -24.28 -18.32 -49.69
CA ASP A 294 -23.25 -17.65 -50.49
C ASP A 294 -23.38 -16.12 -50.39
N GLU A 295 -24.61 -15.60 -50.36
CA GLU A 295 -24.91 -14.18 -50.10
C GLU A 295 -24.43 -13.77 -48.70
N ARG A 296 -24.68 -14.63 -47.71
CA ARG A 296 -24.24 -14.43 -46.32
C ARG A 296 -22.72 -14.42 -46.19
N ALA A 297 -22.02 -15.27 -46.94
CA ALA A 297 -20.56 -15.29 -46.98
C ALA A 297 -19.97 -14.01 -47.60
N GLN A 298 -20.52 -13.56 -48.74
CA GLN A 298 -20.09 -12.31 -49.40
C GLN A 298 -20.34 -11.08 -48.51
N LEU A 299 -21.50 -11.02 -47.86
CA LEU A 299 -21.85 -9.93 -46.94
C LEU A 299 -20.92 -9.90 -45.71
N LEU A 300 -20.59 -11.06 -45.14
CA LEU A 300 -19.60 -11.15 -44.06
C LEU A 300 -18.19 -10.71 -44.51
N GLU A 301 -17.80 -11.00 -45.76
CA GLU A 301 -16.52 -10.54 -46.31
C GLU A 301 -16.49 -9.02 -46.55
N GLU A 302 -17.53 -8.45 -47.17
CA GLU A 302 -17.67 -6.99 -47.36
C GLU A 302 -17.66 -6.27 -46.00
N PHE A 303 -18.43 -6.78 -45.03
CA PHE A 303 -18.45 -6.24 -43.68
C PHE A 303 -17.09 -6.35 -42.98
N ALA A 304 -16.37 -7.47 -43.16
CA ALA A 304 -15.02 -7.61 -42.64
C ALA A 304 -14.06 -6.58 -43.27
N GLN A 305 -14.11 -6.38 -44.59
CA GLN A 305 -13.26 -5.42 -45.31
C GLN A 305 -13.54 -3.95 -44.90
N VAL A 306 -14.81 -3.59 -44.66
CA VAL A 306 -15.24 -2.20 -44.38
C VAL A 306 -15.26 -1.85 -42.89
N ALA A 307 -15.51 -2.82 -41.99
CA ALA A 307 -15.71 -2.55 -40.56
C ALA A 307 -14.59 -3.10 -39.63
N THR A 308 -13.61 -3.84 -40.16
CA THR A 308 -12.49 -4.37 -39.35
C THR A 308 -11.25 -3.49 -39.46
N GLY A 309 -10.50 -3.37 -38.37
CA GLY A 309 -9.20 -2.68 -38.31
C GLY A 309 -9.29 -1.25 -37.78
N PRO A 310 -8.15 -0.68 -37.32
CA PRO A 310 -8.12 0.66 -36.73
C PRO A 310 -8.37 1.77 -37.75
N ASP A 311 -7.91 1.59 -39.00
CA ASP A 311 -8.04 2.59 -40.06
C ASP A 311 -9.49 2.76 -40.55
N ASN A 312 -10.32 1.72 -40.35
CA ASN A 312 -11.75 1.69 -40.64
C ASN A 312 -12.62 2.15 -39.45
N ALA A 313 -12.04 2.62 -38.35
CA ALA A 313 -12.78 2.99 -37.15
C ALA A 313 -13.73 4.18 -37.39
N GLY A 314 -15.04 3.89 -37.47
CA GLY A 314 -16.08 4.87 -37.80
C GLY A 314 -16.45 4.95 -39.28
N ALA A 315 -15.95 4.04 -40.12
CA ALA A 315 -16.41 3.89 -41.50
C ALA A 315 -17.91 3.59 -41.57
N THR A 316 -18.62 4.24 -42.49
CA THR A 316 -20.06 4.09 -42.67
C THR A 316 -20.40 2.87 -43.52
N TYR A 317 -20.66 1.73 -42.88
CA TYR A 317 -21.17 0.55 -43.58
C TYR A 317 -22.66 0.71 -43.93
N TRP A 318 -23.02 0.57 -45.21
CA TRP A 318 -24.41 0.61 -45.68
C TRP A 318 -25.06 -0.76 -45.51
N LYS A 319 -25.98 -0.87 -44.52
CA LYS A 319 -26.70 -2.12 -44.27
C LYS A 319 -27.58 -2.52 -45.48
N PRO A 320 -27.50 -3.76 -45.97
CA PRO A 320 -28.45 -4.25 -46.97
C PRO A 320 -29.86 -4.41 -46.37
N ALA A 321 -30.87 -4.50 -47.25
CA ALA A 321 -32.26 -4.67 -46.84
C ALA A 321 -32.45 -6.02 -46.12
N GLY A 322 -33.20 -6.02 -45.02
CA GLY A 322 -33.44 -7.22 -44.22
C GLY A 322 -32.32 -7.61 -43.25
N VAL A 323 -31.28 -6.78 -43.09
CA VAL A 323 -30.21 -7.01 -42.09
C VAL A 323 -30.13 -5.88 -41.09
N ARG A 324 -30.08 -6.22 -39.80
CA ARG A 324 -29.90 -5.33 -38.65
C ARG A 324 -28.51 -5.50 -38.07
N ILE A 325 -27.76 -4.41 -37.96
CA ILE A 325 -26.50 -4.40 -37.20
C ILE A 325 -26.82 -4.14 -35.73
N THR A 326 -26.45 -5.07 -34.86
CA THR A 326 -26.49 -4.90 -33.40
C THR A 326 -25.07 -4.93 -32.86
N ASN A 327 -24.75 -4.06 -31.90
CA ASN A 327 -23.53 -4.23 -31.10
C ASN A 327 -23.95 -4.68 -29.70
N PRO A 328 -23.92 -5.99 -29.40
CA PRO A 328 -24.29 -6.53 -28.09
C PRO A 328 -23.19 -6.35 -27.02
N GLN A 329 -22.07 -5.69 -27.33
CA GLN A 329 -21.02 -5.44 -26.34
C GLN A 329 -21.48 -4.43 -25.28
N HIS A 330 -21.67 -4.93 -24.05
CA HIS A 330 -21.56 -4.08 -22.86
C HIS A 330 -20.14 -3.53 -22.76
N SER A 331 -20.01 -2.20 -22.73
CA SER A 331 -18.72 -1.57 -22.57
C SER A 331 -18.16 -1.84 -21.16
N ALA A 332 -16.83 -1.93 -21.03
CA ALA A 332 -16.18 -2.06 -19.72
C ALA A 332 -16.45 -0.85 -18.78
N ARG A 333 -17.05 0.22 -19.29
CA ARG A 333 -17.53 1.39 -18.56
C ARG A 333 -18.90 1.18 -17.91
N GLU A 334 -19.79 0.39 -18.52
CA GLU A 334 -21.08 0.00 -17.92
C GLU A 334 -20.90 -0.95 -16.72
N MET A 335 -19.79 -1.68 -16.66
CA MET A 335 -19.51 -2.67 -15.60
C MET A 335 -18.80 -2.09 -14.36
N GLU A 336 -18.57 -0.76 -14.30
CA GLU A 336 -18.05 0.00 -13.14
C GLU A 336 -16.83 -0.61 -12.41
N TYR A 337 -15.97 -1.31 -13.17
CA TYR A 337 -14.80 -2.05 -12.65
C TYR A 337 -13.67 -1.17 -12.08
N ALA A 338 -13.74 0.15 -12.28
CA ALA A 338 -12.80 1.10 -11.69
C ALA A 338 -13.22 1.41 -10.25
N ASP A 339 -14.43 1.93 -10.08
CA ASP A 339 -14.92 2.48 -8.82
C ASP A 339 -15.21 1.38 -7.80
N SER A 340 -15.71 0.21 -8.22
CA SER A 340 -15.82 -0.98 -7.36
C SER A 340 -14.47 -1.45 -6.79
N ALA A 341 -13.38 -1.33 -7.55
CA ALA A 341 -12.04 -1.66 -7.06
C ALA A 341 -11.43 -0.56 -6.18
N VAL A 342 -11.79 0.71 -6.39
CA VAL A 342 -11.45 1.83 -5.49
C VAL A 342 -12.18 1.67 -4.15
N GLN A 343 -13.47 1.35 -4.17
CA GLN A 343 -14.28 1.06 -2.98
C GLN A 343 -13.71 -0.15 -2.20
N SER A 344 -13.33 -1.22 -2.89
CA SER A 344 -12.68 -2.40 -2.28
C SER A 344 -11.36 -2.04 -1.58
N ARG A 345 -10.47 -1.31 -2.27
CA ARG A 345 -9.24 -0.77 -1.69
C ARG A 345 -9.55 0.03 -0.43
N ASP A 346 -10.44 1.02 -0.54
CA ASP A 346 -10.68 1.98 0.55
C ASP A 346 -11.42 1.36 1.73
N ALA A 347 -12.20 0.28 1.52
CA ALA A 347 -12.73 -0.57 2.58
C ALA A 347 -11.61 -1.32 3.32
N VAL A 348 -10.73 -2.03 2.60
CA VAL A 348 -9.61 -2.79 3.21
C VAL A 348 -8.63 -1.85 3.93
N LEU A 349 -8.27 -0.72 3.31
CA LEU A 349 -7.39 0.30 3.91
C LEU A 349 -8.06 0.98 5.11
N GLY A 350 -9.35 1.35 5.00
CA GLY A 350 -10.12 1.99 6.07
C GLY A 350 -10.29 1.09 7.29
N GLN A 351 -10.62 -0.19 7.10
CA GLN A 351 -10.70 -1.17 8.19
C GLN A 351 -9.32 -1.44 8.82
N ARG A 352 -8.24 -1.42 8.01
CA ARG A 352 -6.86 -1.42 8.51
C ARG A 352 -6.43 -0.12 9.19
N GLN A 353 -7.26 0.92 9.17
CA GLN A 353 -6.93 2.28 9.62
C GLN A 353 -5.70 2.87 8.90
N VAL A 354 -5.42 2.50 7.65
CA VAL A 354 -4.30 3.05 6.85
C VAL A 354 -4.88 4.07 5.85
N PRO A 355 -4.53 5.36 5.93
CA PRO A 355 -5.01 6.33 4.95
C PRO A 355 -4.32 6.11 3.59
N ALA A 356 -5.08 6.14 2.49
CA ALA A 356 -4.55 5.92 1.14
C ALA A 356 -3.35 6.85 0.80
N ALA A 357 -3.33 8.08 1.35
CA ALA A 357 -2.26 9.04 1.19
C ALA A 357 -0.89 8.53 1.68
N MET A 358 -0.86 7.66 2.69
CA MET A 358 0.34 6.98 3.19
C MET A 358 0.95 6.03 2.16
N LEU A 359 0.14 5.54 1.22
CA LEU A 359 0.55 4.68 0.11
C LEU A 359 0.83 5.49 -1.18
N GLY A 360 0.86 6.82 -1.09
CA GLY A 360 0.96 7.71 -2.24
C GLY A 360 -0.31 7.76 -3.10
N GLN A 361 -1.49 7.44 -2.55
CA GLN A 361 -2.75 7.36 -3.31
C GLN A 361 -3.82 8.33 -2.79
N GLY A 362 -4.60 8.89 -3.71
CA GLY A 362 -5.70 9.83 -3.43
C GLY A 362 -5.34 11.29 -3.71
N ASP A 363 -6.36 12.11 -3.98
CA ASP A 363 -6.24 13.45 -4.57
C ASP A 363 -5.83 14.56 -3.59
N ILE A 364 -4.96 14.25 -2.60
CA ILE A 364 -4.47 15.23 -1.63
C ILE A 364 -3.37 16.09 -2.27
N ASN A 365 -3.82 17.07 -3.06
CA ASN A 365 -3.00 18.00 -3.85
C ASN A 365 -2.22 19.04 -3.00
N SER A 366 -1.96 18.78 -1.70
CA SER A 366 -1.26 19.71 -0.80
C SER A 366 -0.41 18.99 0.25
N HIS A 367 0.83 19.44 0.41
CA HIS A 367 1.80 18.89 1.38
C HIS A 367 1.25 18.90 2.81
N THR A 368 0.72 20.05 3.24
CA THR A 368 0.12 20.24 4.57
C THR A 368 -1.05 19.29 4.83
N GLY A 369 -1.85 18.97 3.79
CA GLY A 369 -2.91 17.97 3.86
C GLY A 369 -2.37 16.56 4.07
N VAL A 370 -1.33 16.17 3.33
CA VAL A 370 -0.69 14.85 3.49
C VAL A 370 -0.04 14.72 4.87
N VAL A 371 0.75 15.70 5.30
CA VAL A 371 1.37 15.72 6.64
C VAL A 371 0.31 15.69 7.74
N GLY A 372 -0.76 16.48 7.62
CA GLY A 372 -1.89 16.47 8.57
C GLY A 372 -2.59 15.11 8.68
N VAL A 373 -2.80 14.41 7.56
CA VAL A 373 -3.38 13.06 7.53
C VAL A 373 -2.45 12.04 8.19
N ILE A 374 -1.15 12.02 7.84
CA ILE A 374 -0.22 11.04 8.43
C ILE A 374 0.00 11.34 9.93
N ARG A 375 0.11 12.62 10.34
CA ARG A 375 0.23 13.00 11.76
C ARG A 375 -0.99 12.61 12.59
N THR A 376 -2.19 12.73 12.01
CA THR A 376 -3.45 12.25 12.62
C THR A 376 -3.45 10.73 12.74
N TRP A 377 -3.09 10.02 11.66
CA TRP A 377 -2.97 8.56 11.64
C TRP A 377 -1.97 8.03 12.70
N THR A 378 -0.78 8.62 12.77
CA THR A 378 0.26 8.26 13.72
C THR A 378 -0.24 8.40 15.16
N ARG A 379 -1.02 9.45 15.47
CA ARG A 379 -1.62 9.63 16.80
C ARG A 379 -2.75 8.65 17.11
N MET A 380 -3.60 8.34 16.13
CA MET A 380 -4.81 7.53 16.32
C MET A 380 -4.57 6.01 16.29
N SER A 381 -3.61 5.53 15.49
CA SER A 381 -3.42 4.10 15.21
C SER A 381 -1.99 3.63 15.47
N GLY A 382 -0.99 4.32 14.92
CA GLY A 382 0.42 3.93 15.04
C GLY A 382 0.94 3.95 16.48
N GLN A 383 0.86 5.10 17.15
CA GLN A 383 1.42 5.31 18.49
C GLN A 383 0.75 4.45 19.59
N PRO A 384 -0.57 4.20 19.59
CA PRO A 384 -1.18 3.23 20.51
C PRO A 384 -0.64 1.80 20.35
N LEU A 385 -0.47 1.30 19.12
CA LEU A 385 0.09 -0.03 18.87
C LEU A 385 1.57 -0.11 19.30
N MET A 386 2.35 0.93 19.03
CA MET A 386 3.74 1.06 19.52
C MET A 386 3.82 1.07 21.05
N ARG A 387 2.86 1.71 21.73
CA ARG A 387 2.76 1.70 23.21
C ARG A 387 2.44 0.31 23.75
N ILE A 388 1.51 -0.43 23.13
CA ILE A 388 1.19 -1.82 23.51
C ILE A 388 2.45 -2.69 23.38
N MET A 389 3.17 -2.57 22.26
CA MET A 389 4.44 -3.28 22.05
C MET A 389 5.48 -2.96 23.13
N ALA A 390 5.73 -1.69 23.40
CA ALA A 390 6.75 -1.27 24.36
C ALA A 390 6.37 -1.65 25.82
N GLY A 391 5.09 -1.58 26.17
CA GLY A 391 4.57 -2.03 27.47
C GLY A 391 4.73 -3.54 27.68
N GLN A 392 4.35 -4.36 26.69
CA GLN A 392 4.50 -5.82 26.79
C GLN A 392 5.97 -6.27 26.76
N LEU A 393 6.85 -5.56 26.02
CA LEU A 393 8.30 -5.78 26.12
C LEU A 393 8.81 -5.49 27.54
N THR A 394 8.37 -4.39 28.17
CA THR A 394 8.77 -4.04 29.54
C THR A 394 8.31 -5.10 30.55
N VAL A 395 7.01 -5.43 30.56
CA VAL A 395 6.39 -6.40 31.49
C VAL A 395 6.80 -7.85 31.20
N GLY A 396 7.25 -8.14 29.98
CA GLY A 396 7.83 -9.42 29.61
C GLY A 396 9.29 -9.58 30.06
N LEU A 397 10.11 -8.54 29.88
CA LEU A 397 11.54 -8.58 30.21
C LEU A 397 11.82 -8.38 31.70
N SER A 398 11.00 -7.65 32.45
CA SER A 398 11.22 -7.46 33.90
C SER A 398 11.23 -8.78 34.69
N ARG A 399 10.52 -9.80 34.20
CA ARG A 399 10.42 -11.16 34.77
C ARG A 399 11.73 -11.95 34.87
N PHE A 400 12.81 -11.42 34.29
CA PHE A 400 14.15 -12.03 34.32
C PHE A 400 15.13 -11.32 35.24
N PHE A 401 14.71 -10.24 35.89
CA PHE A 401 15.53 -9.42 36.76
C PHE A 401 14.99 -9.51 38.19
N ALA A 402 15.86 -9.28 39.18
CA ALA A 402 15.39 -9.03 40.55
C ALA A 402 14.62 -7.71 40.59
N GLU A 403 13.78 -7.49 41.61
CA GLU A 403 12.97 -6.27 41.73
C GLU A 403 13.85 -5.00 41.72
N GLU A 404 15.05 -5.07 42.29
CA GLU A 404 16.08 -4.00 42.29
C GLU A 404 16.71 -3.75 40.90
N ASP A 405 16.88 -4.79 40.07
CA ASP A 405 17.42 -4.69 38.71
C ASP A 405 16.32 -4.35 37.66
N ALA A 406 15.04 -4.40 38.06
CA ALA A 406 13.88 -4.25 37.18
C ALA A 406 13.46 -2.79 36.93
N GLU A 407 14.21 -1.80 37.42
CA GLU A 407 13.97 -0.36 37.23
C GLU A 407 14.27 0.12 35.79
N PHE A 408 13.51 -0.38 34.81
CA PHE A 408 13.53 0.09 33.44
C PHE A 408 12.16 0.12 32.78
N GLN A 409 11.99 1.02 31.81
CA GLN A 409 10.81 1.10 30.95
C GLN A 409 11.23 1.26 29.49
N ILE A 410 10.67 0.43 28.62
CA ILE A 410 10.86 0.54 27.18
C ILE A 410 9.78 1.47 26.63
N VAL A 411 10.19 2.45 25.82
CA VAL A 411 9.32 3.44 25.19
C VAL A 411 9.58 3.44 23.69
N MET A 412 8.52 3.20 22.91
CA MET A 412 8.54 3.34 21.46
C MET A 412 7.71 4.56 21.05
N GLN A 413 8.38 5.57 20.51
CA GLN A 413 7.77 6.80 20.01
C GLN A 413 7.78 6.77 18.48
N ALA A 414 6.64 7.04 17.85
CA ALA A 414 6.59 7.16 16.39
C ALA A 414 7.51 8.30 15.90
N ALA A 415 8.07 8.17 14.69
CA ALA A 415 8.84 9.24 14.08
C ALA A 415 8.01 10.54 14.03
N ASN A 416 8.56 11.64 14.55
CA ASN A 416 7.85 12.91 14.57
C ASN A 416 7.85 13.52 13.17
N ILE A 417 6.69 13.46 12.50
CA ILE A 417 6.49 14.08 11.19
C ILE A 417 6.17 15.56 11.41
N ASP A 418 7.23 16.36 11.39
CA ASP A 418 7.16 17.80 11.51
C ASP A 418 6.81 18.46 10.18
N ASP A 419 5.87 19.40 10.21
CA ASP A 419 5.62 20.31 9.10
C ASP A 419 6.59 21.50 9.21
N GLU A 420 7.48 21.64 8.22
CA GLU A 420 8.44 22.75 8.16
C GLU A 420 7.74 24.12 8.17
N GLN A 421 6.54 24.26 7.61
CA GLN A 421 5.79 25.53 7.62
C GLN A 421 5.26 25.85 9.03
N VAL A 422 4.86 24.83 9.78
CA VAL A 422 4.48 24.99 11.20
C VAL A 422 5.71 25.33 12.04
N LYS A 423 6.86 24.67 11.82
CA LYS A 423 8.12 25.04 12.51
C LYS A 423 8.56 26.46 12.17
N LEU A 424 8.53 26.87 10.90
CA LEU A 424 8.92 28.22 10.49
C LEU A 424 7.98 29.29 11.05
N SER A 425 6.66 29.07 11.07
CA SER A 425 5.71 30.01 11.68
C SER A 425 5.82 30.06 13.20
N GLN A 426 6.07 28.92 13.88
CA GLN A 426 6.38 28.90 15.32
C GLN A 426 7.68 29.65 15.66
N ARG A 427 8.73 29.45 14.86
CA ARG A 427 10.00 30.18 14.96
C ARG A 427 9.81 31.68 14.73
N GLN A 428 9.06 32.08 13.70
CA GLN A 428 8.74 33.48 13.42
C GLN A 428 7.89 34.12 14.54
N LEU A 429 6.90 33.40 15.09
CA LEU A 429 6.12 33.85 16.24
C LEU A 429 7.04 34.09 17.45
N THR A 430 7.91 33.12 17.76
CA THR A 430 8.87 33.20 18.88
C THR A 430 9.86 34.36 18.73
N LEU A 431 10.37 34.58 17.51
CA LEU A 431 11.19 35.76 17.17
C LEU A 431 10.43 37.06 17.37
N SER A 432 9.16 37.14 16.93
CA SER A 432 8.33 38.34 17.07
C SER A 432 7.87 38.62 18.50
N SER A 433 7.77 37.59 19.35
CA SER A 433 7.32 37.71 20.74
C SER A 433 8.43 38.08 21.71
N GLY A 434 9.70 37.80 21.37
CA GLY A 434 10.84 38.03 22.27
C GLY A 434 10.78 37.22 23.57
N THR A 435 10.07 36.10 23.59
CA THR A 435 9.76 35.35 24.83
C THR A 435 10.76 34.26 25.20
N ARG A 436 11.78 34.00 24.37
CA ARG A 436 12.81 32.97 24.63
C ARG A 436 14.22 33.55 24.51
N THR A 437 15.14 32.93 25.24
CA THR A 437 16.59 33.14 25.14
C THR A 437 17.19 32.37 23.97
N VAL A 438 18.38 32.79 23.52
CA VAL A 438 19.19 32.06 22.53
C VAL A 438 19.56 30.66 23.05
N ARG A 439 19.78 30.51 24.35
CA ARG A 439 20.00 29.21 25.01
C ARG A 439 18.85 28.23 24.79
N GLU A 440 17.63 28.61 25.17
CA GLU A 440 16.44 27.75 25.05
C GLU A 440 16.14 27.39 23.59
N TRP A 441 16.38 28.32 22.66
CA TRP A 441 16.26 28.06 21.23
C TRP A 441 17.28 27.03 20.75
N ARG A 442 18.55 27.16 21.14
CA ARG A 442 19.61 26.21 20.76
C ARG A 442 19.34 24.83 21.37
N GLU A 443 18.84 24.78 22.58
CA GLU A 443 18.40 23.54 23.24
C GLU A 443 17.25 22.85 22.47
N GLU A 444 16.23 23.61 22.02
CA GLU A 444 15.14 23.10 21.17
C GLU A 444 15.64 22.57 19.80
N ASP A 445 16.58 23.28 19.17
CA ASP A 445 17.23 22.87 17.91
C ASP A 445 18.34 21.80 18.10
N ASN A 446 18.55 21.29 19.33
CA ASN A 446 19.59 20.31 19.69
C ASN A 446 21.03 20.76 19.35
N LEU A 447 21.29 22.06 19.40
CA LEU A 447 22.58 22.71 19.21
C LEU A 447 23.24 23.00 20.56
N GLU A 448 24.56 22.82 20.67
CA GLU A 448 25.27 23.16 21.90
C GLU A 448 25.18 24.67 22.20
N PRO A 449 24.94 25.10 23.46
CA PRO A 449 24.98 26.51 23.85
C PRO A 449 26.35 27.13 23.56
N PHE A 450 26.40 28.45 23.34
CA PHE A 450 27.65 29.16 23.04
C PHE A 450 28.62 29.21 24.23
N GLY A 451 28.13 29.17 25.47
CA GLY A 451 28.92 29.30 26.70
C GLY A 451 29.24 30.73 27.11
N ASP A 452 28.71 31.73 26.39
CA ASP A 452 28.91 33.16 26.61
C ASP A 452 27.59 33.87 26.96
N GLU A 453 27.66 35.14 27.34
CA GLU A 453 26.53 36.09 27.50
C GLU A 453 25.55 36.13 26.31
N ARG A 454 25.99 35.63 25.13
CA ARG A 454 25.17 35.47 23.92
C ARG A 454 24.02 34.48 24.08
N ASP A 455 24.13 33.53 25.01
CA ASP A 455 23.09 32.54 25.29
C ASP A 455 21.91 33.12 26.08
N ASP A 456 22.17 34.04 27.01
CA ASP A 456 21.17 34.69 27.85
C ASP A 456 20.42 35.83 27.12
N ALA A 457 20.89 36.23 25.94
CA ALA A 457 20.23 37.20 25.07
C ALA A 457 18.87 36.68 24.55
N ILE A 458 17.88 37.56 24.47
CA ILE A 458 16.58 37.26 23.84
C ILE A 458 16.74 37.05 22.33
N VAL A 459 16.11 36.02 21.76
CA VAL A 459 16.21 35.76 20.32
C VAL A 459 15.60 36.90 19.52
N GLY A 460 16.37 37.48 18.60
CA GLY A 460 15.97 38.59 17.74
C GLY A 460 16.56 39.95 18.13
N THR A 461 16.82 40.21 19.41
CA THR A 461 17.36 41.53 19.84
C THR A 461 18.78 41.79 19.33
N LEU A 462 19.60 40.74 19.21
CA LEU A 462 20.95 40.80 18.65
C LEU A 462 20.98 41.31 17.20
N GLN A 463 19.95 41.05 16.39
CA GLN A 463 19.86 41.61 15.04
C GLN A 463 19.48 43.09 15.06
N ALA A 464 18.53 43.50 15.91
CA ALA A 464 18.16 44.90 16.06
C ALA A 464 19.34 45.77 16.54
N ILE A 465 20.19 45.26 17.43
CA ILE A 465 21.42 45.93 17.88
C ILE A 465 22.42 46.06 16.72
N ALA A 466 22.68 44.97 15.98
CA ALA A 466 23.60 44.96 14.85
C ALA A 466 23.14 45.79 13.63
N GLU A 467 21.83 46.08 13.52
CA GLU A 467 21.26 47.01 12.54
C GLU A 467 21.30 48.46 13.04
N GLN A 468 21.13 48.72 14.34
CA GLN A 468 21.34 50.05 14.92
C GLN A 468 22.80 50.53 14.81
N GLU A 469 23.79 49.64 15.00
CA GLU A 469 25.21 49.96 14.75
C GLU A 469 25.53 50.28 13.28
N LYS A 470 24.65 49.91 12.33
CA LYS A 470 24.82 50.19 10.90
C LYS A 470 24.07 51.43 10.40
N ALA A 471 23.28 52.09 11.26
CA ALA A 471 22.65 53.35 10.91
C ALA A 471 23.71 54.47 10.85
N PRO A 472 23.90 55.17 9.70
CA PRO A 472 24.93 56.19 9.58
C PRO A 472 24.61 57.40 10.46
N GLN A 473 25.57 57.79 11.29
CA GLN A 473 25.47 58.96 12.18
C GLN A 473 25.21 60.24 11.37
N GLN A 474 24.03 60.83 11.54
CA GLN A 474 23.77 62.19 11.03
C GLN A 474 24.49 63.20 11.93
N ALA A 475 25.24 64.11 11.30
CA ALA A 475 26.04 65.12 12.00
C ALA A 475 25.14 66.13 12.76
N PRO A 476 25.60 66.69 13.89
CA PRO A 476 24.80 67.60 14.70
C PRO A 476 24.48 68.92 13.96
N PRO A 477 23.31 69.54 14.23
CA PRO A 477 22.89 70.76 13.57
C PRO A 477 23.74 71.96 14.00
N ASN A 478 24.14 72.78 13.04
CA ASN A 478 24.83 74.04 13.30
C ASN A 478 23.83 75.13 13.73
N ILE A 479 24.19 75.96 14.71
CA ILE A 479 23.32 76.98 15.29
C ILE A 479 23.73 78.35 14.77
N ASP A 480 22.85 79.07 14.05
CA ASP A 480 22.88 80.53 14.08
C ASP A 480 21.55 81.23 13.69
N SER A 481 20.91 81.83 14.71
CA SER A 481 20.09 83.06 14.61
C SER A 481 18.76 83.03 13.78
N PRO A 482 17.87 84.04 13.85
CA PRO A 482 16.81 83.94 14.87
C PRO A 482 15.37 84.39 14.47
N ASN A 483 14.39 83.95 15.29
CA ASN A 483 13.11 84.61 15.60
C ASN A 483 12.02 84.76 14.50
N VAL A 484 10.83 84.17 14.73
CA VAL A 484 9.51 84.87 14.73
C VAL A 484 8.36 83.95 15.21
N GLN A 485 7.64 84.42 16.23
CA GLN A 485 6.23 84.16 16.61
C GLN A 485 5.66 82.72 16.80
N GLN A 486 5.37 82.42 18.07
CA GLN A 486 4.17 81.68 18.56
C GLN A 486 2.85 82.41 18.17
N PRO A 487 1.61 81.82 18.30
CA PRO A 487 1.21 80.75 19.25
C PRO A 487 0.22 79.67 18.72
N GLY A 488 -0.10 78.67 19.56
CA GLY A 488 -1.32 77.84 19.39
C GLY A 488 -1.24 76.35 19.79
N GLN A 489 -1.34 76.05 21.09
CA GLN A 489 -1.79 74.73 21.61
C GLN A 489 -3.33 74.75 21.84
N PRO A 490 -4.02 73.65 22.22
CA PRO A 490 -3.59 72.25 22.52
C PRO A 490 -4.44 71.15 21.83
N GLY A 491 -4.14 69.86 22.09
CA GLY A 491 -5.21 68.85 22.24
C GLY A 491 -4.96 67.39 21.78
N VAL A 492 -4.81 66.48 22.76
CA VAL A 492 -5.45 65.14 22.90
C VAL A 492 -5.93 64.37 21.64
N GLY A 493 -5.52 63.10 21.49
CA GLY A 493 -6.28 62.16 20.63
C GLY A 493 -5.67 60.76 20.43
N VAL A 494 -6.36 59.72 20.93
CA VAL A 494 -6.10 58.27 20.74
C VAL A 494 -6.48 57.79 19.33
N GLY A 495 -5.81 56.74 18.82
CA GLY A 495 -6.25 55.92 17.66
C GLY A 495 -5.69 56.35 16.29
N GLU A 496 -5.77 55.55 15.22
CA GLU A 496 -6.15 54.13 15.07
C GLU A 496 -5.66 53.59 13.70
N SER A 497 -5.50 52.26 13.57
CA SER A 497 -5.48 51.42 12.34
C SER A 497 -4.84 51.90 11.01
N ASP A 498 -3.96 51.05 10.49
CA ASP A 498 -3.78 50.64 9.07
C ASP A 498 -4.04 51.62 7.90
N ARG A 499 -2.97 51.84 7.12
CA ARG A 499 -3.04 52.00 5.65
C ARG A 499 -1.84 51.33 4.96
N PRO A 500 -2.05 50.23 4.22
CA PRO A 500 -1.07 49.74 3.25
C PRO A 500 -0.88 50.75 2.09
N GLN A 501 0.34 50.88 1.58
CA GLN A 501 0.63 51.61 0.35
C GLN A 501 0.43 50.71 -0.90
N PRO A 502 0.16 51.29 -2.08
CA PRO A 502 -0.29 50.52 -3.24
C PRO A 502 0.80 49.69 -3.91
N VAL A 503 0.42 48.52 -4.44
CA VAL A 503 1.25 47.69 -5.32
C VAL A 503 1.13 48.18 -6.77
N ALA A 504 2.22 48.09 -7.54
CA ALA A 504 2.33 48.69 -8.87
C ALA A 504 1.41 48.04 -9.94
N GLU A 505 0.90 48.87 -10.85
CA GLU A 505 0.16 48.41 -12.04
C GLU A 505 1.06 47.66 -13.03
N THR A 506 0.64 46.46 -13.44
CA THR A 506 1.12 45.82 -14.68
C THR A 506 -0.03 45.72 -15.69
N LYS A 507 0.01 46.56 -16.73
CA LYS A 507 -1.01 46.56 -17.80
C LYS A 507 -0.92 45.29 -18.65
N ALA A 508 -1.87 44.39 -18.45
CA ALA A 508 -2.12 43.25 -19.33
C ALA A 508 -3.42 43.48 -20.13
N THR A 509 -3.31 43.59 -21.45
CA THR A 509 -4.46 43.78 -22.34
C THR A 509 -5.20 42.47 -22.62
N GLY A 510 -6.51 42.44 -22.35
CA GLY A 510 -7.46 41.55 -23.03
C GLY A 510 -7.51 40.09 -22.55
N GLY A 511 -7.86 39.87 -21.28
CA GLY A 511 -8.16 38.52 -20.76
C GLY A 511 -9.12 38.55 -19.56
N LEU A 512 -10.39 38.19 -19.78
CA LEU A 512 -11.42 38.10 -18.74
C LEU A 512 -11.27 36.80 -17.92
N SER A 513 -10.39 36.80 -16.92
CA SER A 513 -10.50 35.96 -15.71
C SER A 513 -9.39 36.27 -14.69
N SER A 514 -9.73 36.94 -13.60
CA SER A 514 -8.87 37.04 -12.39
C SER A 514 -8.68 35.68 -11.71
N LEU A 515 -9.67 34.78 -11.83
CA LEU A 515 -9.57 33.38 -11.43
C LEU A 515 -8.73 32.57 -12.42
N THR A 516 -7.78 31.79 -11.91
CA THR A 516 -7.10 30.79 -12.76
C THR A 516 -8.07 29.73 -13.28
N ARG A 517 -7.78 29.15 -14.45
CA ARG A 517 -8.64 28.14 -15.10
C ARG A 517 -8.93 26.90 -14.23
N SER A 518 -8.09 26.61 -13.23
CA SER A 518 -8.31 25.56 -12.24
C SER A 518 -9.23 26.00 -11.09
N GLN A 519 -9.06 27.23 -10.56
CA GLN A 519 -9.98 27.81 -9.57
C GLN A 519 -11.38 27.96 -10.15
N TYR A 520 -11.52 28.52 -11.37
CA TYR A 520 -12.82 28.64 -12.03
C TYR A 520 -13.50 27.28 -12.25
N LYS A 521 -12.74 26.23 -12.58
CA LYS A 521 -13.28 24.86 -12.68
C LYS A 521 -13.81 24.31 -11.35
N ARG A 522 -13.15 24.61 -10.22
CA ARG A 522 -13.59 24.19 -8.88
C ARG A 522 -14.83 24.97 -8.42
N ASN A 523 -14.83 26.28 -8.64
CA ASN A 523 -15.87 27.19 -8.14
C ASN A 523 -17.08 27.32 -9.09
N ARG A 524 -17.02 26.71 -10.29
CA ARG A 524 -18.02 26.84 -11.37
C ARG A 524 -19.47 26.68 -10.89
N THR A 525 -19.76 25.67 -10.07
CA THR A 525 -21.13 25.40 -9.60
C THR A 525 -21.66 26.57 -8.80
N ALA A 526 -20.91 27.03 -7.78
CA ALA A 526 -21.29 28.16 -6.93
C ALA A 526 -21.37 29.49 -7.70
N VAL A 527 -20.50 29.71 -8.70
CA VAL A 527 -20.59 30.89 -9.60
C VAL A 527 -21.88 30.85 -10.43
N MET A 528 -22.23 29.71 -11.03
CA MET A 528 -23.46 29.59 -11.82
C MET A 528 -24.74 29.63 -10.95
N GLU A 529 -24.66 29.13 -9.72
CA GLU A 529 -25.76 29.13 -8.75
C GLU A 529 -26.05 30.54 -8.23
N THR A 530 -25.03 31.26 -7.76
CA THR A 530 -25.16 32.67 -7.32
C THR A 530 -25.64 33.60 -8.45
N LEU A 531 -25.18 33.39 -9.70
CA LEU A 531 -25.70 34.14 -10.85
C LEU A 531 -27.16 33.77 -11.17
N ARG A 532 -27.56 32.50 -11.04
CA ARG A 532 -28.97 32.08 -11.20
C ARG A 532 -29.87 32.71 -10.13
N ASP A 533 -29.41 32.81 -8.88
CA ASP A 533 -30.18 33.45 -7.81
C ASP A 533 -30.32 34.97 -8.00
N VAL A 534 -29.30 35.64 -8.55
CA VAL A 534 -29.40 37.04 -8.96
C VAL A 534 -30.37 37.21 -10.14
N ALA A 535 -30.35 36.29 -11.13
CA ALA A 535 -31.30 36.28 -12.24
C ALA A 535 -32.76 36.05 -11.78
N ALA A 536 -32.95 35.17 -10.80
CA ALA A 536 -34.26 34.86 -10.23
C ALA A 536 -34.79 35.95 -9.27
N GLY A 537 -33.97 36.96 -8.94
CA GLY A 537 -34.28 37.99 -7.96
C GLY A 537 -34.33 37.49 -6.51
N THR A 538 -33.95 36.23 -6.25
CA THR A 538 -33.85 35.65 -4.90
C THR A 538 -32.67 36.25 -4.12
N LEU A 539 -31.61 36.66 -4.82
CA LEU A 539 -30.44 37.34 -4.26
C LEU A 539 -30.29 38.76 -4.83
N ARG A 540 -29.97 39.73 -3.96
CA ARG A 540 -29.66 41.11 -4.42
C ARG A 540 -28.30 41.15 -5.12
N ALA A 541 -28.20 41.92 -6.20
CA ALA A 541 -26.97 42.12 -6.97
C ALA A 541 -25.73 42.40 -6.08
N SER A 542 -25.83 43.33 -5.14
CA SER A 542 -24.73 43.66 -4.22
C SER A 542 -24.29 42.49 -3.33
N THR A 543 -25.21 41.61 -2.94
CA THR A 543 -24.90 40.37 -2.22
C THR A 543 -24.25 39.35 -3.15
N GLY A 544 -24.70 39.26 -4.40
CA GLY A 544 -24.07 38.46 -5.45
C GLY A 544 -22.61 38.86 -5.69
N THR A 545 -22.33 40.16 -5.78
CA THR A 545 -20.96 40.67 -5.96
C THR A 545 -20.05 40.21 -4.81
N VAL A 546 -20.52 40.29 -3.56
CA VAL A 546 -19.75 39.86 -2.38
C VAL A 546 -19.53 38.34 -2.36
N LEU A 547 -20.51 37.53 -2.79
CA LEU A 547 -20.34 36.07 -2.91
C LEU A 547 -19.37 35.70 -4.04
N LEU A 548 -19.42 36.35 -5.19
CA LEU A 548 -18.46 36.12 -6.29
C LEU A 548 -17.04 36.58 -5.89
N GLN A 549 -16.91 37.67 -5.14
CA GLN A 549 -15.64 38.10 -4.54
C GLN A 549 -15.10 37.06 -3.54
N SER A 550 -15.94 36.46 -2.69
CA SER A 550 -15.49 35.42 -1.74
C SER A 550 -15.07 34.11 -2.44
N LEU A 551 -15.58 33.86 -3.66
CA LEU A 551 -15.11 32.81 -4.57
C LEU A 551 -13.81 33.18 -5.33
N GLY A 552 -13.23 34.35 -5.07
CA GLY A 552 -11.93 34.81 -5.58
C GLY A 552 -11.99 35.68 -6.84
N MET A 553 -13.15 36.20 -7.23
CA MET A 553 -13.27 37.12 -8.36
C MET A 553 -12.92 38.57 -7.99
N SER A 554 -12.40 39.34 -8.94
CA SER A 554 -12.29 40.79 -8.77
C SER A 554 -13.68 41.45 -8.68
N ALA A 555 -13.75 42.62 -8.04
CA ALA A 555 -15.00 43.37 -7.92
C ALA A 555 -15.59 43.77 -9.28
N GLU A 556 -14.74 44.08 -10.26
CA GLU A 556 -15.14 44.48 -11.61
C GLU A 556 -15.69 43.30 -12.40
N GLU A 557 -15.06 42.12 -12.33
CA GLU A 557 -15.56 40.91 -13.01
C GLU A 557 -16.86 40.40 -12.38
N ALA A 558 -16.96 40.43 -11.04
CA ALA A 558 -18.19 40.04 -10.33
C ALA A 558 -19.37 40.94 -10.71
N ASN A 559 -19.16 42.26 -10.77
CA ASN A 559 -20.18 43.20 -11.24
C ASN A 559 -20.49 43.03 -12.74
N GLY A 560 -19.50 42.75 -13.58
CA GLY A 560 -19.69 42.52 -15.01
C GLY A 560 -20.56 41.29 -15.32
N LEU A 561 -20.33 40.16 -14.66
CA LEU A 561 -21.17 38.98 -14.81
C LEU A 561 -22.61 39.24 -14.33
N ILE A 562 -22.77 39.90 -13.19
CA ILE A 562 -24.09 40.27 -12.66
C ILE A 562 -24.83 41.22 -13.61
N ALA A 563 -24.14 42.22 -14.18
CA ALA A 563 -24.71 43.12 -15.17
C ALA A 563 -25.23 42.35 -16.40
N SER A 564 -24.43 41.46 -17.00
CA SER A 564 -24.87 40.68 -18.17
C SER A 564 -26.12 39.83 -17.89
N VAL A 565 -26.21 39.24 -16.70
CA VAL A 565 -27.36 38.42 -16.28
C VAL A 565 -28.60 39.28 -16.00
N GLN A 566 -28.42 40.54 -15.57
CA GLN A 566 -29.50 41.50 -15.40
C GLN A 566 -29.95 42.14 -16.73
N GLU A 567 -29.06 42.30 -17.70
CA GLU A 567 -29.39 42.75 -19.06
C GLU A 567 -30.20 41.68 -19.82
N ASP A 568 -29.78 40.40 -19.76
CA ASP A 568 -30.53 39.28 -20.35
C ASP A 568 -31.95 39.16 -19.77
N SER A 569 -32.13 39.41 -18.47
CA SER A 569 -33.44 39.35 -17.79
C SER A 569 -34.28 40.63 -17.90
N ALA A 570 -33.74 41.73 -18.46
CA ALA A 570 -34.44 43.00 -18.63
C ALA A 570 -35.26 43.10 -19.94
N THR A 571 -35.27 42.05 -20.78
CA THR A 571 -36.01 42.05 -22.06
C THR A 571 -37.33 41.26 -21.99
N PRO A 572 -38.50 41.92 -21.86
CA PRO A 572 -39.79 41.24 -21.84
C PRO A 572 -40.22 40.84 -23.26
N SER A 573 -39.73 39.69 -23.74
CA SER A 573 -40.20 39.08 -24.98
C SER A 573 -41.55 38.37 -24.78
N THR A 574 -42.51 38.70 -25.65
CA THR A 574 -43.84 38.07 -25.68
C THR A 574 -43.70 36.59 -26.03
N PRO A 575 -44.43 35.65 -25.39
CA PRO A 575 -44.27 34.22 -25.65
C PRO A 575 -44.83 33.82 -27.02
N GLU A 576 -43.96 33.77 -28.03
CA GLU A 576 -44.26 33.19 -29.34
C GLU A 576 -43.93 31.68 -29.38
N VAL A 577 -44.66 30.92 -30.19
CA VAL A 577 -44.67 29.44 -30.14
C VAL A 577 -43.39 28.85 -30.75
N ALA A 578 -42.87 27.79 -30.13
CA ALA A 578 -41.53 27.27 -30.40
C ALA A 578 -41.35 26.58 -31.76
N THR A 579 -40.50 27.16 -32.63
CA THR A 579 -39.74 26.44 -33.67
C THR A 579 -38.39 27.10 -33.92
N ALA A 580 -37.29 26.57 -33.35
CA ALA A 580 -35.93 27.07 -33.61
C ALA A 580 -34.85 26.00 -33.43
N ALA A 581 -34.58 25.23 -34.50
CA ALA A 581 -33.40 24.37 -34.60
C ALA A 581 -32.90 24.35 -36.05
N PRO A 582 -31.97 25.26 -36.40
CA PRO A 582 -30.76 24.76 -37.07
C PRO A 582 -29.43 25.46 -36.69
N GLN A 583 -29.45 26.59 -35.97
CA GLN A 583 -28.26 27.48 -35.87
C GLN A 583 -27.12 26.99 -34.96
N ALA A 584 -27.35 25.98 -34.10
CA ALA A 584 -26.32 25.47 -33.19
C ALA A 584 -25.21 24.65 -33.89
N SER A 585 -25.50 24.06 -35.06
CA SER A 585 -24.56 23.17 -35.77
C SER A 585 -23.48 23.93 -36.54
N GLU A 586 -23.78 25.07 -37.16
CA GLU A 586 -22.79 25.88 -37.89
C GLU A 586 -21.72 26.49 -36.97
N GLN A 587 -22.11 26.93 -35.77
CA GLN A 587 -21.17 27.46 -34.78
C GLN A 587 -20.25 26.36 -34.22
N ALA A 588 -20.78 25.14 -34.01
CA ALA A 588 -19.96 23.99 -33.65
C ALA A 588 -18.98 23.60 -34.78
N ALA A 589 -19.46 23.53 -36.02
CA ALA A 589 -18.64 23.16 -37.18
C ALA A 589 -17.46 24.13 -37.37
N THR A 590 -17.72 25.45 -37.38
CA THR A 590 -16.69 26.48 -37.56
C THR A 590 -15.69 26.58 -36.40
N PHE A 591 -16.08 26.16 -35.19
CA PHE A 591 -15.15 26.03 -34.06
C PHE A 591 -14.13 24.91 -34.29
N PHE A 592 -14.58 23.72 -34.72
CA PHE A 592 -13.68 22.59 -35.01
C PHE A 592 -12.77 22.82 -36.22
N THR A 593 -13.23 23.53 -37.27
CA THR A 593 -12.36 23.85 -38.43
C THR A 593 -11.15 24.68 -38.01
N LYS A 594 -11.34 25.68 -37.13
CA LYS A 594 -10.26 26.53 -36.62
C LYS A 594 -9.28 25.76 -35.73
N LEU A 595 -9.76 24.79 -34.96
CA LEU A 595 -8.92 23.98 -34.05
C LEU A 595 -7.92 23.07 -34.81
N LEU A 596 -8.23 22.68 -36.04
CA LEU A 596 -7.38 21.82 -36.88
C LEU A 596 -6.30 22.59 -37.64
N GLN A 597 -6.45 23.91 -37.82
CA GLN A 597 -5.51 24.74 -38.59
C GLN A 597 -4.30 25.24 -37.78
N SER A 598 -4.28 25.04 -36.45
CA SER A 598 -3.30 25.66 -35.54
C SER A 598 -2.25 24.69 -34.96
N ARG A 599 -1.63 23.84 -35.79
CA ARG A 599 -0.48 23.00 -35.40
C ARG A 599 0.63 23.02 -36.46
N PRO A 600 1.80 23.64 -36.19
CA PRO A 600 2.99 23.43 -37.01
C PRO A 600 3.57 22.02 -36.75
N ILE A 601 3.93 21.31 -37.81
CA ILE A 601 4.59 20.00 -37.75
C ILE A 601 6.10 20.20 -37.85
N HIS A 602 6.85 19.81 -36.81
CA HIS A 602 8.30 19.67 -36.88
C HIS A 602 8.67 18.19 -37.03
N THR A 603 8.74 17.73 -38.28
CA THR A 603 9.39 16.46 -38.63
C THR A 603 10.89 16.69 -38.84
N LYS A 604 11.73 15.98 -38.07
CA LYS A 604 13.10 15.68 -38.48
C LYS A 604 13.09 14.31 -39.14
N ALA A 605 13.62 14.21 -40.35
CA ALA A 605 13.92 12.93 -40.96
C ALA A 605 15.16 12.31 -40.30
N VAL A 606 15.20 10.98 -40.30
CA VAL A 606 16.41 10.17 -40.19
C VAL A 606 16.30 9.15 -41.32
N GLU A 607 17.40 8.93 -42.03
CA GLU A 607 17.47 8.10 -43.24
C GLU A 607 17.80 6.65 -42.86
N GLU A 608 17.20 5.67 -43.56
CA GLU A 608 17.61 4.26 -43.52
C GLU A 608 18.12 3.85 -44.91
N GLU A 609 19.39 3.42 -44.99
CA GLU A 609 19.97 2.84 -46.21
C GLU A 609 19.78 1.31 -46.26
N PRO A 610 19.43 0.72 -47.43
CA PRO A 610 19.30 -0.73 -47.59
C PRO A 610 20.57 -1.39 -48.18
N VAL A 611 20.97 -2.56 -47.67
CA VAL A 611 21.99 -3.44 -48.26
C VAL A 611 21.51 -4.91 -48.23
N PRO A 612 21.69 -5.71 -49.30
CA PRO A 612 21.04 -7.03 -49.46
C PRO A 612 22.00 -8.24 -49.35
N GLY A 613 21.46 -9.47 -49.45
CA GLY A 613 22.27 -10.66 -49.83
C GLY A 613 21.63 -12.03 -49.57
N GLU A 614 21.42 -12.79 -50.66
CA GLU A 614 21.61 -14.26 -50.85
C GLU A 614 21.21 -15.25 -49.71
N SER A 615 20.31 -16.23 -49.93
CA SER A 615 20.41 -17.46 -50.75
C SER A 615 21.45 -18.48 -50.25
N GLN A 616 21.32 -19.81 -50.36
CA GLN A 616 20.31 -20.68 -50.99
C GLN A 616 20.52 -22.13 -50.46
N LEU A 617 19.50 -23.00 -50.42
CA LEU A 617 19.64 -24.47 -50.61
C LEU A 617 18.27 -25.17 -50.69
N ALA A 618 18.25 -26.44 -51.14
CA ALA A 618 17.12 -26.97 -51.90
C ALA A 618 16.72 -28.43 -51.60
N ILE A 619 15.41 -28.69 -51.77
CA ILE A 619 14.77 -29.89 -52.37
C ILE A 619 15.18 -31.28 -51.83
N GLU A 620 14.21 -32.01 -51.26
CA GLU A 620 13.74 -33.27 -51.88
C GLU A 620 12.26 -33.55 -51.55
N THR A 621 11.54 -34.15 -52.50
CA THR A 621 10.09 -34.44 -52.43
C THR A 621 9.81 -35.85 -52.95
N LYS A 622 8.88 -36.60 -52.33
CA LYS A 622 8.32 -37.84 -52.90
C LYS A 622 6.88 -38.13 -52.41
N ASN A 623 6.05 -38.48 -53.39
CA ASN A 623 4.62 -38.86 -53.30
C ASN A 623 4.46 -40.25 -52.63
N CYS A 624 3.29 -40.76 -52.19
CA CYS A 624 1.89 -40.27 -52.21
C CYS A 624 1.14 -40.77 -50.91
N GLU A 625 -0.12 -41.26 -50.78
CA GLU A 625 -1.19 -41.73 -51.69
C GLU A 625 -2.61 -41.73 -51.03
N HIS A 626 -3.66 -41.95 -51.83
CA HIS A 626 -5.10 -42.30 -51.54
C HIS A 626 -5.49 -42.76 -50.09
N VAL A 627 -6.49 -42.21 -49.36
CA VAL A 627 -7.97 -42.13 -49.58
C VAL A 627 -8.64 -43.54 -49.71
N PRO A 628 -9.77 -43.90 -49.02
CA PRO A 628 -10.88 -43.07 -48.48
C PRO A 628 -11.39 -43.38 -47.04
N GLU A 629 -12.51 -42.72 -46.71
CA GLU A 629 -13.39 -42.77 -45.52
C GLU A 629 -14.02 -44.14 -45.17
N GLU A 630 -14.54 -44.30 -43.94
CA GLU A 630 -15.94 -44.75 -43.74
C GLU A 630 -16.52 -44.28 -42.37
N ARG A 631 -17.82 -44.50 -42.11
CA ARG A 631 -18.62 -43.79 -41.06
C ARG A 631 -19.07 -44.66 -39.87
N CYS A 632 -19.54 -43.98 -38.80
CA CYS A 632 -20.15 -44.56 -37.61
C CYS A 632 -21.45 -45.36 -37.89
N PRO A 633 -21.94 -46.14 -36.91
CA PRO A 633 -23.10 -45.62 -36.16
C PRO A 633 -23.03 -45.79 -34.62
N VAL A 634 -24.08 -45.29 -33.96
CA VAL A 634 -24.31 -45.18 -32.50
C VAL A 634 -25.10 -46.40 -31.98
N ASP A 635 -25.09 -46.68 -30.67
CA ASP A 635 -26.29 -46.57 -29.77
C ASP A 635 -26.31 -47.49 -28.52
N THR A 636 -26.58 -46.86 -27.35
CA THR A 636 -27.34 -47.40 -26.18
C THR A 636 -26.84 -48.66 -25.42
N GLN A 637 -27.28 -49.04 -24.20
CA GLN A 637 -27.83 -48.38 -22.99
C GLN A 637 -27.74 -49.38 -21.81
N THR A 638 -27.80 -48.91 -20.54
CA THR A 638 -28.20 -49.69 -19.31
C THR A 638 -27.36 -50.93 -18.92
N ALA A 639 -27.50 -51.56 -17.73
CA ALA A 639 -27.67 -51.05 -16.36
C ALA A 639 -27.37 -52.18 -15.33
N ASP A 640 -26.81 -51.78 -14.18
CA ASP A 640 -26.90 -52.35 -12.80
C ASP A 640 -26.97 -53.87 -12.44
N ILE A 641 -26.43 -54.15 -11.23
CA ILE A 641 -26.67 -55.31 -10.33
C ILE A 641 -26.00 -56.68 -10.67
N GLY A 642 -25.50 -57.36 -9.62
CA GLY A 642 -24.97 -58.75 -9.63
C GLY A 642 -25.92 -59.74 -8.91
N PRO A 643 -25.46 -60.76 -8.13
CA PRO A 643 -24.07 -61.18 -7.83
C PRO A 643 -23.86 -62.74 -7.76
N ILE A 644 -22.73 -63.18 -7.17
CA ILE A 644 -22.46 -64.49 -6.50
C ILE A 644 -22.10 -65.77 -7.34
N LEU A 645 -20.86 -66.25 -7.09
CA LEU A 645 -20.29 -67.63 -7.09
C LEU A 645 -20.53 -68.63 -8.25
N GLY A 646 -19.42 -69.11 -8.86
CA GLY A 646 -19.37 -70.32 -9.71
C GLY A 646 -17.94 -70.88 -9.92
N VAL A 647 -17.65 -72.11 -9.47
CA VAL A 647 -16.28 -72.69 -9.35
C VAL A 647 -15.79 -73.41 -10.61
N ARG A 648 -14.52 -73.17 -11.04
CA ARG A 648 -13.50 -74.12 -11.60
C ARG A 648 -12.42 -73.35 -12.39
N SER A 649 -11.16 -73.74 -12.56
CA SER A 649 -10.13 -74.55 -11.87
C SER A 649 -8.99 -74.80 -12.87
N LYS A 650 -7.72 -74.70 -12.46
CA LYS A 650 -6.48 -75.14 -13.17
C LYS A 650 -6.08 -74.46 -14.51
N ARG A 651 -4.92 -73.79 -14.48
CA ARG A 651 -3.79 -74.05 -15.41
C ARG A 651 -2.45 -73.64 -14.75
N ARG A 652 -1.33 -74.00 -15.38
CA ARG A 652 0.04 -74.01 -14.81
C ARG A 652 0.87 -72.78 -15.20
N GLU A 653 1.89 -72.53 -14.37
CA GLU A 653 3.26 -72.08 -14.70
C GLU A 653 3.46 -71.12 -15.89
N TYR A 654 3.92 -69.90 -15.59
CA TYR A 654 5.28 -69.48 -15.99
C TYR A 654 5.81 -68.34 -15.12
N ILE A 655 7.12 -68.31 -14.86
CA ILE A 655 7.82 -67.16 -14.25
C ILE A 655 9.04 -66.82 -15.13
N PRO A 656 8.95 -65.79 -15.98
CA PRO A 656 10.13 -65.17 -16.58
C PRO A 656 10.74 -64.18 -15.58
N ARG A 657 12.06 -64.28 -15.36
CA ARG A 657 12.85 -63.16 -14.82
C ARG A 657 13.07 -62.11 -15.92
N ASN A 658 13.55 -60.94 -15.51
CA ASN A 658 14.05 -59.83 -16.34
C ASN A 658 12.95 -58.97 -16.99
N ALA A 659 12.74 -57.77 -16.41
CA ALA A 659 12.23 -56.61 -17.13
C ALA A 659 13.42 -55.66 -17.41
N PRO A 660 13.50 -55.02 -18.59
CA PRO A 660 14.67 -54.24 -18.98
C PRO A 660 14.74 -52.88 -18.28
N VAL A 661 15.96 -52.43 -17.98
CA VAL A 661 16.25 -51.01 -17.70
C VAL A 661 15.96 -50.23 -18.98
N ARG A 662 15.02 -49.28 -18.93
CA ARG A 662 14.82 -48.34 -20.05
C ARG A 662 16.07 -47.48 -20.20
N LYS A 663 16.53 -47.32 -21.44
CA LYS A 663 17.56 -46.33 -21.77
C LYS A 663 17.05 -44.93 -21.41
N MET A 664 17.97 -44.08 -20.98
CA MET A 664 17.74 -42.65 -20.81
C MET A 664 17.85 -42.00 -22.20
N ASP A 665 16.89 -41.14 -22.57
CA ASP A 665 16.84 -40.56 -23.91
C ASP A 665 18.07 -39.68 -24.19
N GLU A 666 18.58 -39.70 -25.42
CA GLU A 666 19.87 -39.10 -25.78
C GLU A 666 19.88 -37.57 -25.56
N GLN A 667 18.73 -36.90 -25.71
CA GLN A 667 18.54 -35.49 -25.35
C GLN A 667 18.77 -35.23 -23.84
N SER A 668 18.41 -36.17 -22.97
CA SER A 668 18.64 -36.06 -21.52
C SER A 668 20.11 -36.20 -21.16
N ALA A 669 20.88 -36.97 -21.93
CA ALA A 669 22.32 -37.08 -21.75
C ALA A 669 23.03 -35.78 -22.17
N ALA A 670 22.68 -35.23 -23.35
CA ALA A 670 23.24 -33.97 -23.85
C ALA A 670 23.03 -32.80 -22.87
N ILE A 671 21.82 -32.64 -22.32
CA ILE A 671 21.52 -31.57 -21.34
C ILE A 671 22.37 -31.70 -20.07
N VAL A 672 22.61 -32.92 -19.57
CA VAL A 672 23.48 -33.15 -18.40
C VAL A 672 24.94 -32.84 -18.71
N GLU A 673 25.40 -33.13 -19.93
CA GLU A 673 26.79 -32.89 -20.35
C GLU A 673 27.09 -31.40 -20.62
N ASP A 674 26.14 -30.65 -21.17
CA ASP A 674 26.28 -29.19 -21.32
C ASP A 674 26.15 -28.44 -19.98
N VAL A 675 25.26 -28.86 -19.07
CA VAL A 675 25.23 -28.33 -17.70
C VAL A 675 26.56 -28.59 -16.99
N ARG A 676 27.16 -29.78 -17.18
CA ARG A 676 28.48 -30.09 -16.64
C ARG A 676 29.57 -29.18 -17.21
N ARG A 677 29.62 -28.98 -18.54
CA ARG A 677 30.57 -28.06 -19.18
C ARG A 677 30.44 -26.63 -18.66
N TRP A 678 29.21 -26.17 -18.42
CA TRP A 678 28.97 -24.84 -17.87
C TRP A 678 29.59 -24.69 -16.47
N PHE A 679 29.40 -25.68 -15.58
CA PHE A 679 30.08 -25.70 -14.28
C PHE A 679 31.61 -25.72 -14.41
N GLU A 680 32.17 -26.61 -15.24
CA GLU A 680 33.62 -26.72 -15.47
C GLU A 680 34.21 -25.42 -16.06
N GLN A 681 33.46 -24.66 -16.86
CA GLN A 681 33.87 -23.32 -17.32
C GLN A 681 33.81 -22.27 -16.20
N THR A 682 32.79 -22.30 -15.33
CA THR A 682 32.68 -21.33 -14.22
C THR A 682 33.70 -21.53 -13.10
N GLU A 683 34.22 -22.74 -12.88
CA GLU A 683 35.31 -22.98 -11.92
C GLU A 683 36.68 -22.49 -12.44
N ASN A 684 36.91 -22.48 -13.76
CA ASN A 684 38.12 -21.93 -14.37
C ASN A 684 38.11 -20.38 -14.50
N LEU A 685 37.09 -19.71 -13.95
CA LEU A 685 36.96 -18.25 -13.88
C LEU A 685 37.06 -17.72 -12.43
N ARG A 686 37.74 -18.48 -11.55
CA ARG A 686 38.03 -18.15 -10.15
C ARG A 686 39.48 -18.45 -9.78
#